data_AF-A0A7Y2N183-F1
#
_entry.id   AF-A0A7Y2N183-F1
#
_cell.length_a   1.000
_cell.length_b   1.000
_cell.length_c   1.000
_cell.angle_alpha   90.00
_cell.angle_beta   90.00
_cell.angle_gamma   90.00
#
_symmetry.space_group_name_H-M   'P 1'
#
loop_
_entity.id
_entity.type
_entity.pdbx_description
1 polymer ?
#
loop_
_entity_poly.entity_id
_entity_poly.type
_entity_poly.pdbx_seq_one_letter_code
_entity_poly.pdbx_strand_id
1 'polypeptide(L)'
;MATLTAAAHAAPEGTTWQKPPAEVMEVLHAPQMKSVAPAPTGEHLLLGDPILYPPLAEMAGPMHVLAGMRVDPATNNHHGRHGSTTPTIVTVNGGKETTLDVPRGVEVLGVRWSADGRRFALTTRHADHVGLWVGSIDGDVKKIEDVAVNGLLGAGVRWMPDQQRLLVRRVPRRGPAPPPPAIPAGPEVQEGTGAQARSTYESRNLLETAHDDALFSYYATSELVVVDPVNDTVKRLGAPAVYATADVSPDGRMLLIERLVEPWSHAVPWWRFARAIEVWDENGTPVADIASLPLADEVPIHGVPLGPRGVAWRATAPHTLYWVEALDGGNPVATAPHRDRLMRLDAPFDDAPEEVFRAEHRIVSWQNGWGAEDGTLMLTERERMRRWRYTWLLDVDQGTARPWFDLNESDRYASPGSPERRPLPNGEWVLHQRGDAVYFTGSGGTKDGDRPFLDLRSMTTGAVERLFRSAPDRYEYFVGFAGDESRFVMRSESATDVPNYYLATLGNTVNAPKGEATRLSSRKPITRFTDPTPQLRQIEKRLVRYERADGVPLSFELQLPPGYQEGTRLPTVLYAYPLEYSDPSTAGQVRGSAQRFSRISGASHLFFLLQGYAVLHNTAMPMVGDPETTYDTFVPQLVADAEAAVAKAIEIGVADPDRIGIIGHSHGGLMVANLLAHSDLFRAGIARSGSHNKTMQPFGFQSERRSLFEARDAYIELSPTFFADQVNEPVLVIHGKEDSNPGTLTIQSEVFFEAVRGSGGTARLVLLPHEDHGYRSVESIEHVLWEQITWFDRYVKNAAPRSPSAGERFGVSSQGAEDPRRPD
;
A
#
# COMPACT_ATOMS: atom_id res chain seq x y z
N MET A 1 -37.83 -52.59 16.44
CA MET A 1 -36.71 -52.10 15.62
C MET A 1 -37.21 -50.93 14.80
N ALA A 2 -36.93 -49.71 15.23
CA ALA A 2 -37.27 -48.51 14.47
C ALA A 2 -36.09 -48.16 13.56
N THR A 3 -36.33 -48.22 12.26
CA THR A 3 -35.37 -47.85 11.20
C THR A 3 -35.24 -46.33 11.15
N LEU A 4 -34.07 -45.83 11.56
CA LEU A 4 -33.62 -44.46 11.29
C LEU A 4 -33.32 -44.31 9.80
N THR A 5 -34.18 -43.61 9.07
CA THR A 5 -33.87 -43.08 7.74
C THR A 5 -32.89 -41.92 7.89
N ALA A 6 -31.63 -42.14 7.52
CA ALA A 6 -30.66 -41.08 7.36
C ALA A 6 -31.09 -40.18 6.20
N ALA A 7 -31.43 -38.93 6.50
CA ALA A 7 -31.57 -37.90 5.48
C ALA A 7 -30.18 -37.65 4.87
N ALA A 8 -30.00 -38.07 3.62
CA ALA A 8 -28.85 -37.70 2.82
C ALA A 8 -28.84 -36.17 2.69
N HIS A 9 -27.87 -35.50 3.30
CA HIS A 9 -27.57 -34.12 2.99
C HIS A 9 -27.07 -34.10 1.54
N ALA A 10 -27.91 -33.64 0.62
CA ALA A 10 -27.46 -33.26 -0.71
C ALA A 10 -26.35 -32.21 -0.56
N ALA A 11 -25.28 -32.32 -1.35
CA ALA A 11 -24.30 -31.26 -1.47
C ALA A 11 -25.04 -29.93 -1.78
N PRO A 12 -24.74 -28.82 -1.11
CA PRO A 12 -25.46 -27.58 -1.32
C PRO A 12 -25.36 -27.14 -2.79
N GLU A 13 -26.47 -26.73 -3.40
CA GLU A 13 -26.47 -26.00 -4.67
C GLU A 13 -25.57 -24.76 -4.50
N GLY A 14 -24.49 -24.65 -5.29
CA GLY A 14 -23.55 -23.51 -5.23
C GLY A 14 -22.06 -23.85 -5.13
N THR A 15 -21.63 -25.08 -5.40
CA THR A 15 -20.21 -25.50 -5.31
C THR A 15 -19.33 -25.12 -6.51
N THR A 16 -19.86 -24.40 -7.50
CA THR A 16 -19.09 -23.91 -8.66
C THR A 16 -18.80 -22.42 -8.54
N TRP A 17 -17.67 -21.97 -9.09
CA TRP A 17 -17.36 -20.55 -9.25
C TRP A 17 -18.52 -19.82 -9.94
N GLN A 18 -18.91 -18.69 -9.37
CA GLN A 18 -20.08 -17.92 -9.82
C GLN A 18 -19.62 -16.61 -10.44
N LYS A 19 -20.48 -16.04 -11.29
CA LYS A 19 -20.22 -14.79 -11.98
C LYS A 19 -21.27 -13.75 -11.62
N PRO A 20 -20.90 -12.48 -11.44
CA PRO A 20 -21.86 -11.41 -11.19
C PRO A 20 -22.66 -11.11 -12.48
N PRO A 21 -23.69 -10.26 -12.40
CA PRO A 21 -24.47 -9.81 -13.56
C PRO A 21 -23.59 -9.27 -14.71
N ALA A 22 -24.11 -9.33 -15.95
CA ALA A 22 -23.36 -9.02 -17.16
C ALA A 22 -22.79 -7.59 -17.16
N GLU A 23 -23.56 -6.61 -16.67
CA GLU A 23 -23.16 -5.21 -16.54
C GLU A 23 -21.97 -5.00 -15.59
N VAL A 24 -21.83 -5.86 -14.57
CA VAL A 24 -20.68 -5.88 -13.67
C VAL A 24 -19.48 -6.51 -14.37
N MET A 25 -19.70 -7.62 -15.08
CA MET A 25 -18.66 -8.30 -15.86
C MET A 25 -18.06 -7.38 -16.93
N GLU A 26 -18.89 -6.62 -17.65
CA GLU A 26 -18.44 -5.66 -18.67
C GLU A 26 -17.49 -4.60 -18.10
N VAL A 27 -17.79 -4.07 -16.91
CA VAL A 27 -16.94 -3.07 -16.25
C VAL A 27 -15.69 -3.71 -15.62
N LEU A 28 -15.83 -4.88 -15.00
CA LEU A 28 -14.72 -5.59 -14.36
C LEU A 28 -13.62 -5.93 -15.38
N HIS A 29 -14.01 -6.43 -16.55
CA HIS A 29 -13.11 -6.87 -17.62
C HIS A 29 -12.75 -5.78 -18.63
N ALA A 30 -13.23 -4.56 -18.42
CA ALA A 30 -12.91 -3.44 -19.29
C ALA A 30 -11.39 -3.17 -19.33
N PRO A 31 -10.82 -2.80 -20.49
CA PRO A 31 -9.40 -2.50 -20.63
C PRO A 31 -8.89 -1.48 -19.59
N GLN A 32 -7.78 -1.80 -18.95
CA GLN A 32 -7.20 -0.95 -17.92
C GLN A 32 -6.33 0.18 -18.50
N MET A 33 -6.04 1.17 -17.66
CA MET A 33 -5.06 2.20 -17.99
C MET A 33 -3.71 1.52 -18.09
N LYS A 34 -2.96 1.87 -19.14
CA LYS A 34 -1.60 1.40 -19.27
C LYS A 34 -0.78 1.84 -18.05
N SER A 35 -0.01 0.91 -17.47
CA SER A 35 1.00 1.23 -16.46
C SER A 35 2.06 2.12 -17.10
N VAL A 36 2.61 3.07 -16.34
CA VAL A 36 3.58 4.05 -16.85
C VAL A 36 4.82 4.07 -15.99
N ALA A 37 5.99 3.94 -16.63
CA ALA A 37 7.30 4.10 -16.03
C ALA A 37 8.02 5.27 -16.73
N PRO A 38 7.97 6.50 -16.18
CA PRO A 38 8.67 7.64 -16.77
C PRO A 38 10.18 7.45 -16.71
N ALA A 39 10.88 7.82 -17.79
CA ALA A 39 12.33 7.97 -17.76
C ALA A 39 12.72 9.10 -16.80
N PRO A 40 13.91 9.08 -16.17
CA PRO A 40 14.29 10.12 -15.22
C PRO A 40 14.39 11.53 -15.79
N THR A 41 14.70 11.65 -17.09
CA THR A 41 14.67 12.93 -17.82
C THR A 41 13.24 13.39 -18.17
N GLY A 42 12.27 12.47 -18.05
CA GLY A 42 10.87 12.59 -18.47
C GLY A 42 10.66 12.95 -19.93
N GLU A 43 11.65 12.71 -20.79
CA GLU A 43 11.50 12.84 -22.25
C GLU A 43 10.81 11.61 -22.87
N HIS A 44 10.80 10.49 -22.15
CA HIS A 44 10.20 9.24 -22.57
C HIS A 44 9.37 8.60 -21.45
N LEU A 45 8.31 7.90 -21.84
CA LEU A 45 7.49 7.07 -20.97
C LEU A 45 7.53 5.62 -21.49
N LEU A 46 7.72 4.63 -20.62
CA LEU A 46 7.46 3.23 -20.98
C LEU A 46 6.06 2.86 -20.47
N LEU A 47 5.18 2.51 -21.40
CA LEU A 47 3.80 2.08 -21.14
C LEU A 47 3.69 0.55 -21.22
N GLY A 48 2.77 -0.04 -20.46
CA GLY A 48 2.45 -1.48 -20.55
C GLY A 48 1.00 -1.76 -20.18
N ASP A 49 0.44 -2.86 -20.66
CA ASP A 49 -0.91 -3.34 -20.32
C ASP A 49 -0.84 -4.17 -19.03
N PRO A 50 -1.38 -3.67 -17.90
CA PRO A 50 -1.24 -4.36 -16.62
C PRO A 50 -2.07 -5.64 -16.57
N ILE A 51 -1.52 -6.69 -15.96
CA ILE A 51 -2.26 -7.91 -15.63
C ILE A 51 -2.87 -7.72 -14.24
N LEU A 52 -4.17 -7.44 -14.19
CA LEU A 52 -4.87 -7.15 -12.93
C LEU A 52 -5.43 -8.40 -12.25
N TYR A 53 -6.02 -9.30 -13.04
CA TYR A 53 -6.69 -10.51 -12.56
C TYR A 53 -6.08 -11.74 -13.23
N PRO A 54 -4.97 -12.27 -12.70
CA PRO A 54 -4.44 -13.56 -13.15
C PRO A 54 -5.46 -14.68 -12.91
N PRO A 55 -5.38 -15.81 -13.62
CA PRO A 55 -6.24 -16.97 -13.36
C PRO A 55 -5.92 -17.60 -12.00
N LEU A 56 -6.93 -18.17 -11.33
CA LEU A 56 -6.78 -18.86 -10.06
C LEU A 56 -5.79 -20.03 -10.15
N ALA A 57 -5.68 -20.68 -11.31
CA ALA A 57 -4.71 -21.74 -11.55
C ALA A 57 -3.25 -21.30 -11.31
N GLU A 58 -2.93 -20.02 -11.53
CA GLU A 58 -1.61 -19.47 -11.21
C GLU A 58 -1.42 -19.27 -9.71
N MET A 59 -2.48 -18.88 -8.98
CA MET A 59 -2.45 -18.77 -7.52
C MET A 59 -2.43 -20.15 -6.84
N ALA A 60 -2.98 -21.17 -7.48
CA ALA A 60 -2.91 -22.57 -7.03
C ALA A 60 -1.56 -23.23 -7.36
N GLY A 61 -0.63 -22.50 -7.98
CA GLY A 61 0.70 -22.98 -8.28
C GLY A 61 1.49 -23.37 -7.01
N PRO A 62 2.55 -24.17 -7.14
CA PRO A 62 3.42 -24.48 -6.01
C PRO A 62 3.95 -23.21 -5.35
N MET A 63 3.94 -23.17 -4.02
CA MET A 63 4.40 -22.04 -3.23
C MET A 63 5.14 -22.54 -1.99
N HIS A 64 6.32 -21.98 -1.72
CA HIS A 64 6.97 -22.12 -0.42
C HIS A 64 6.75 -20.89 0.43
N VAL A 65 6.60 -21.11 1.73
CA VAL A 65 6.43 -20.06 2.75
C VAL A 65 7.75 -20.00 3.50
N LEU A 66 8.56 -18.96 3.27
CA LEU A 66 9.95 -18.91 3.73
C LEU A 66 10.30 -17.53 4.33
N ALA A 67 10.53 -17.49 5.64
CA ALA A 67 11.08 -16.33 6.37
C ALA A 67 10.40 -14.98 6.08
N GLY A 68 9.07 -14.95 5.99
CA GLY A 68 8.28 -13.76 5.67
C GLY A 68 7.90 -13.63 4.19
N MET A 69 8.32 -14.56 3.34
CA MET A 69 8.08 -14.53 1.89
C MET A 69 7.21 -15.70 1.42
N ARG A 70 6.55 -15.47 0.28
CA ARG A 70 5.91 -16.51 -0.53
C ARG A 70 6.70 -16.67 -1.81
N VAL A 71 7.35 -17.82 -1.98
CA VAL A 71 8.29 -18.11 -3.06
C VAL A 71 7.63 -19.01 -4.08
N ASP A 72 7.62 -18.57 -5.33
CA ASP A 72 7.33 -19.39 -6.52
C ASP A 72 8.60 -20.21 -6.84
N PRO A 73 8.57 -21.54 -6.63
CA PRO A 73 9.73 -22.40 -6.82
C PRO A 73 10.09 -22.57 -8.29
N ALA A 74 9.16 -22.36 -9.22
CA ALA A 74 9.43 -22.44 -10.64
C ALA A 74 10.31 -21.26 -11.08
N THR A 75 10.01 -20.04 -10.62
CA THR A 75 10.71 -18.84 -11.10
C THR A 75 11.78 -18.27 -10.15
N ASN A 76 11.92 -18.82 -8.93
CA ASN A 76 12.75 -18.26 -7.86
C ASN A 76 12.42 -16.78 -7.57
N ASN A 77 11.14 -16.47 -7.50
CA ASN A 77 10.64 -15.11 -7.29
C ASN A 77 9.39 -15.13 -6.39
N HIS A 78 8.84 -13.96 -6.09
CA HIS A 78 7.61 -13.88 -5.30
C HIS A 78 6.41 -14.52 -6.03
N HIS A 79 5.70 -15.39 -5.30
CA HIS A 79 4.47 -16.03 -5.75
C HIS A 79 3.35 -14.98 -5.96
N GLY A 80 2.52 -15.17 -7.00
CA GLY A 80 1.38 -14.29 -7.31
C GLY A 80 1.71 -12.85 -7.72
N ARG A 81 2.98 -12.54 -8.02
CA ARG A 81 3.40 -11.22 -8.52
C ARG A 81 3.23 -11.13 -10.03
N HIS A 82 2.44 -10.15 -10.48
CA HIS A 82 2.27 -9.86 -11.90
C HIS A 82 2.70 -8.45 -12.29
N GLY A 83 3.10 -8.30 -13.55
CA GLY A 83 3.54 -7.06 -14.17
C GLY A 83 2.61 -6.61 -15.30
N SER A 84 3.22 -6.26 -16.43
CA SER A 84 2.51 -5.75 -17.61
C SER A 84 2.97 -6.44 -18.89
N THR A 85 2.17 -6.35 -19.94
CA THR A 85 2.49 -6.87 -21.28
C THR A 85 2.52 -5.73 -22.30
N THR A 86 2.94 -6.02 -23.54
CA THR A 86 2.95 -5.06 -24.65
C THR A 86 3.68 -3.74 -24.32
N PRO A 87 4.97 -3.81 -23.93
CA PRO A 87 5.69 -2.61 -23.56
C PRO A 87 5.93 -1.69 -24.77
N THR A 88 5.60 -0.41 -24.63
CA THR A 88 5.70 0.61 -25.68
C THR A 88 6.34 1.88 -25.12
N ILE A 89 7.31 2.44 -25.84
CA ILE A 89 7.89 3.74 -25.51
C ILE A 89 7.05 4.84 -26.13
N VAL A 90 6.77 5.90 -25.38
CA VAL A 90 6.17 7.13 -25.88
C VAL A 90 7.15 8.28 -25.67
N THR A 91 7.56 8.93 -26.76
CA THR A 91 8.32 10.17 -26.70
C THR A 91 7.37 11.30 -26.31
N VAL A 92 7.69 11.98 -25.21
CA VAL A 92 6.82 13.01 -24.60
C VAL A 92 6.62 14.18 -25.54
N ASN A 93 7.67 14.59 -26.27
CA ASN A 93 7.53 15.60 -27.31
C ASN A 93 6.90 14.98 -28.57
N GLY A 94 5.66 15.34 -28.85
CA GLY A 94 4.93 14.90 -30.05
C GLY A 94 4.17 13.59 -29.92
N GLY A 95 4.36 12.82 -28.83
CA GLY A 95 3.59 11.59 -28.57
C GLY A 95 3.90 10.44 -29.52
N LYS A 96 5.11 10.39 -30.10
CA LYS A 96 5.52 9.30 -30.98
C LYS A 96 5.62 8.00 -30.17
N GLU A 97 4.91 6.98 -30.59
CA GLU A 97 5.02 5.63 -30.03
C GLU A 97 6.09 4.81 -30.76
N THR A 98 6.89 4.08 -30.00
CA THR A 98 7.86 3.09 -30.48
C THR A 98 7.57 1.77 -29.79
N THR A 99 7.10 0.78 -30.53
CA THR A 99 6.89 -0.58 -30.01
C THR A 99 8.24 -1.24 -29.76
N LEU A 100 8.39 -1.89 -28.60
CA LEU A 100 9.58 -2.66 -28.30
C LEU A 100 9.54 -4.02 -28.99
N ASP A 101 10.70 -4.52 -29.42
CA ASP A 101 10.85 -5.89 -29.94
C ASP A 101 10.82 -6.92 -28.80
N VAL A 102 9.66 -7.04 -28.15
CA VAL A 102 9.40 -8.02 -27.07
C VAL A 102 8.36 -9.01 -27.57
N PRO A 103 8.62 -10.34 -27.54
CA PRO A 103 7.67 -11.35 -27.95
C PRO A 103 6.32 -11.20 -27.23
N ARG A 104 5.23 -11.43 -27.98
CA ARG A 104 3.88 -11.36 -27.42
C ARG A 104 3.73 -12.31 -26.24
N GLY A 105 3.13 -11.81 -25.16
CA GLY A 105 2.87 -12.58 -23.94
C GLY A 105 4.02 -12.61 -22.94
N VAL A 106 5.22 -12.07 -23.27
CA VAL A 106 6.26 -11.88 -22.26
C VAL A 106 5.80 -10.80 -21.30
N GLU A 107 5.72 -11.18 -20.02
CA GLU A 107 5.32 -10.29 -18.94
C GLU A 107 6.54 -9.56 -18.38
N VAL A 108 6.47 -8.22 -18.35
CA VAL A 108 7.47 -7.34 -17.77
C VAL A 108 7.11 -7.07 -16.30
N LEU A 109 7.92 -7.60 -15.39
CA LEU A 109 7.75 -7.50 -13.93
C LEU A 109 8.30 -6.19 -13.35
N GLY A 110 9.25 -5.55 -14.04
CA GLY A 110 9.90 -4.34 -13.57
C GLY A 110 10.71 -3.63 -14.65
N VAL A 111 10.83 -2.31 -14.50
CA VAL A 111 11.58 -1.40 -15.39
C VAL A 111 12.62 -0.64 -14.56
N ARG A 112 13.84 -0.52 -15.09
CA ARG A 112 14.94 0.28 -14.52
C ARG A 112 15.59 1.11 -15.63
N TRP A 113 15.31 2.40 -15.64
CA TRP A 113 15.95 3.35 -16.56
C TRP A 113 17.39 3.68 -16.16
N SER A 114 18.25 3.91 -17.14
CA SER A 114 19.52 4.61 -16.92
C SER A 114 19.25 6.07 -16.54
N ALA A 115 20.21 6.71 -15.87
CA ALA A 115 20.07 8.09 -15.40
C ALA A 115 19.76 9.10 -16.52
N ASP A 116 20.31 8.86 -17.72
CA ASP A 116 20.07 9.68 -18.92
C ASP A 116 18.73 9.39 -19.61
N GLY A 117 17.96 8.40 -19.14
CA GLY A 117 16.68 8.01 -19.71
C GLY A 117 16.73 7.41 -21.12
N ARG A 118 17.92 7.06 -21.63
CA ARG A 118 18.08 6.53 -23.01
C ARG A 118 18.05 5.01 -23.10
N ARG A 119 18.37 4.33 -21.99
CA ARG A 119 18.37 2.87 -21.88
C ARG A 119 17.50 2.42 -20.70
N PHE A 120 17.05 1.18 -20.77
CA PHE A 120 16.32 0.56 -19.68
C PHE A 120 16.65 -0.93 -19.57
N ALA A 121 16.55 -1.46 -18.36
CA ALA A 121 16.55 -2.88 -18.08
C ALA A 121 15.13 -3.31 -17.71
N LEU A 122 14.69 -4.44 -18.27
CA LEU A 122 13.43 -5.10 -17.96
C LEU A 122 13.72 -6.42 -17.22
N THR A 123 13.01 -6.66 -16.12
CA THR A 123 12.89 -8.01 -15.58
C THR A 123 11.65 -8.66 -16.14
N THR A 124 11.78 -9.84 -16.72
CA THR A 124 10.71 -10.52 -17.46
C THR A 124 10.36 -11.87 -16.84
N ARG A 125 9.08 -12.22 -16.77
CA ARG A 125 8.64 -13.53 -16.29
C ARG A 125 8.78 -14.56 -17.40
N HIS A 126 9.44 -15.67 -17.10
CA HIS A 126 9.44 -16.90 -17.89
C HIS A 126 8.85 -18.04 -17.04
N ALA A 127 8.64 -19.21 -17.65
CA ALA A 127 8.02 -20.34 -16.95
C ALA A 127 8.89 -20.90 -15.80
N ASP A 128 10.21 -20.74 -15.89
CA ASP A 128 11.21 -21.38 -15.03
C ASP A 128 12.24 -20.40 -14.44
N HIS A 129 12.11 -19.09 -14.71
CA HIS A 129 12.99 -18.06 -14.15
C HIS A 129 12.43 -16.65 -14.36
N VAL A 130 13.06 -15.67 -13.72
CA VAL A 130 12.97 -14.25 -14.10
C VAL A 130 14.16 -13.88 -14.98
N GLY A 131 13.92 -13.42 -16.19
CA GLY A 131 14.95 -13.01 -17.16
C GLY A 131 15.36 -11.54 -17.01
N LEU A 132 16.46 -11.17 -17.67
CA LEU A 132 16.96 -9.80 -17.78
C LEU A 132 17.09 -9.38 -19.25
N TRP A 133 16.44 -8.29 -19.63
CA TRP A 133 16.46 -7.74 -20.98
C TRP A 133 16.92 -6.28 -20.91
N VAL A 134 17.71 -5.82 -21.86
CA VAL A 134 18.20 -4.43 -21.93
C VAL A 134 17.76 -3.83 -23.26
N GLY A 135 17.18 -2.64 -23.22
CA GLY A 135 16.72 -1.95 -24.42
C GLY A 135 17.05 -0.46 -24.43
N SER A 136 16.71 0.18 -25.54
CA SER A 136 16.93 1.61 -25.79
C SER A 136 15.64 2.30 -26.24
N ILE A 137 15.65 3.63 -26.21
CA ILE A 137 14.56 4.46 -26.72
C ILE A 137 14.29 4.30 -28.23
N ASP A 138 15.22 3.69 -28.96
CA ASP A 138 15.09 3.45 -30.40
C ASP A 138 14.20 2.23 -30.72
N GLY A 139 13.84 1.43 -29.70
CA GLY A 139 12.96 0.26 -29.79
C GLY A 139 13.70 -1.07 -29.75
N ASP A 140 15.02 -1.04 -29.83
CA ASP A 140 15.87 -2.23 -29.72
C ASP A 140 15.78 -2.82 -28.31
N VAL A 141 15.57 -4.13 -28.22
CA VAL A 141 15.61 -4.88 -26.96
C VAL A 141 16.42 -6.15 -27.15
N LYS A 142 17.33 -6.40 -26.21
CA LYS A 142 18.23 -7.56 -26.20
C LYS A 142 18.00 -8.35 -24.92
N LYS A 143 17.70 -9.64 -25.07
CA LYS A 143 17.74 -10.60 -23.96
C LYS A 143 19.19 -10.82 -23.53
N ILE A 144 19.45 -10.78 -22.23
CA ILE A 144 20.75 -11.15 -21.65
C ILE A 144 20.71 -12.64 -21.34
N GLU A 145 21.48 -13.42 -22.11
CA GLU A 145 21.61 -14.87 -21.90
C GLU A 145 22.39 -15.17 -20.61
N ASP A 146 22.21 -16.40 -20.09
CA ASP A 146 22.86 -16.87 -18.86
C ASP A 146 22.62 -16.00 -17.60
N VAL A 147 21.46 -15.31 -17.55
CA VAL A 147 21.02 -14.52 -16.39
C VAL A 147 19.59 -14.88 -15.99
N ALA A 148 19.46 -15.54 -14.84
CA ALA A 148 18.22 -15.65 -14.08
C ALA A 148 18.31 -14.72 -12.86
N VAL A 149 17.46 -13.70 -12.78
CA VAL A 149 17.48 -12.69 -11.71
C VAL A 149 16.87 -13.28 -10.44
N ASN A 150 17.58 -13.16 -9.32
CA ASN A 150 17.01 -13.44 -8.00
C ASN A 150 16.40 -12.15 -7.42
N GLY A 151 15.07 -12.09 -7.37
CA GLY A 151 14.31 -10.92 -6.92
C GLY A 151 13.72 -11.04 -5.51
N LEU A 152 14.06 -12.09 -4.73
CA LEU A 152 13.41 -12.40 -3.46
C LEU A 152 13.76 -11.43 -2.33
N LEU A 153 15.04 -11.02 -2.23
CA LEU A 153 15.53 -10.17 -1.14
C LEU A 153 15.70 -8.71 -1.59
N GLY A 154 14.68 -8.11 -2.20
CA GLY A 154 14.73 -6.72 -2.69
C GLY A 154 15.08 -6.59 -4.18
N ALA A 155 15.64 -5.45 -4.60
CA ALA A 155 15.90 -5.19 -6.03
C ALA A 155 17.05 -6.04 -6.59
N GLY A 156 16.78 -6.88 -7.59
CA GLY A 156 17.78 -7.79 -8.18
C GLY A 156 18.66 -7.17 -9.28
N VAL A 157 18.38 -5.94 -9.73
CA VAL A 157 19.04 -5.29 -10.88
C VAL A 157 19.22 -3.80 -10.62
N ARG A 158 20.43 -3.28 -10.83
CA ARG A 158 20.79 -1.85 -10.74
C ARG A 158 21.81 -1.48 -11.83
N TRP A 159 21.74 -0.26 -12.36
CA TRP A 159 22.77 0.30 -13.25
C TRP A 159 24.04 0.64 -12.45
N MET A 160 25.20 0.27 -13.00
CA MET A 160 26.50 0.71 -12.50
C MET A 160 26.65 2.23 -12.70
N PRO A 161 27.56 2.90 -11.97
CA PRO A 161 27.78 4.35 -12.12
C PRO A 161 28.11 4.84 -13.54
N ASP A 162 28.70 3.99 -14.38
CA ASP A 162 28.92 4.31 -15.80
C ASP A 162 27.64 4.35 -16.66
N GLN A 163 26.50 3.93 -16.11
CA GLN A 163 25.20 3.80 -16.76
C GLN A 163 25.18 2.87 -17.98
N GLN A 164 26.22 2.05 -18.17
CA GLN A 164 26.40 1.12 -19.28
C GLN A 164 26.28 -0.34 -18.83
N ARG A 165 26.82 -0.66 -17.65
CA ARG A 165 26.81 -2.00 -17.07
C ARG A 165 25.73 -2.11 -15.99
N LEU A 166 25.38 -3.33 -15.63
CA LEU A 166 24.38 -3.63 -14.60
C LEU A 166 25.00 -4.49 -13.50
N LEU A 167 24.78 -4.13 -12.23
CA LEU A 167 24.95 -5.06 -11.11
C LEU A 167 23.67 -5.88 -10.97
N VAL A 168 23.81 -7.20 -10.98
CA VAL A 168 22.69 -8.15 -10.95
C VAL A 168 22.92 -9.20 -9.87
N ARG A 169 21.88 -9.46 -9.06
CA ARG A 169 21.80 -10.66 -8.24
C ARG A 169 21.25 -11.79 -9.09
N ARG A 170 22.12 -12.72 -9.47
CA ARG A 170 21.79 -13.87 -10.31
C ARG A 170 21.54 -15.11 -9.45
N VAL A 171 20.59 -15.94 -9.85
CA VAL A 171 20.43 -17.30 -9.32
C VAL A 171 21.67 -18.11 -9.70
N PRO A 172 22.42 -18.68 -8.73
CA PRO A 172 23.66 -19.38 -9.05
C PRO A 172 23.38 -20.71 -9.74
N ARG A 173 24.37 -21.23 -10.46
CA ARG A 173 24.32 -22.62 -10.94
C ARG A 173 24.33 -23.57 -9.73
N ARG A 174 23.20 -24.23 -9.49
CA ARG A 174 22.99 -25.15 -8.36
C ARG A 174 22.18 -26.38 -8.80
N GLY A 175 22.20 -27.42 -7.97
CA GLY A 175 21.41 -28.64 -8.18
C GLY A 175 19.91 -28.43 -7.95
N PRO A 176 19.10 -29.52 -7.92
CA PRO A 176 17.68 -29.40 -7.57
C PRO A 176 17.49 -28.88 -6.14
N ALA A 177 16.30 -28.32 -5.89
CA ALA A 177 15.89 -27.95 -4.54
C ALA A 177 15.96 -29.17 -3.60
N PRO A 178 16.32 -28.99 -2.32
CA PRO A 178 16.25 -30.06 -1.33
C PRO A 178 14.86 -30.72 -1.38
N PRO A 179 14.77 -32.06 -1.43
CA PRO A 179 13.47 -32.73 -1.38
C PRO A 179 12.88 -32.65 0.02
N PRO A 180 11.53 -32.66 0.15
CA PRO A 180 10.90 -32.75 1.46
C PRO A 180 11.26 -34.07 2.14
N PRO A 181 11.44 -34.09 3.47
CA PRO A 181 11.75 -35.32 4.18
C PRO A 181 10.53 -36.26 4.17
N ALA A 182 10.76 -37.58 4.15
CA ALA A 182 9.68 -38.57 4.11
C ALA A 182 8.82 -38.59 5.39
N ILE A 183 9.42 -38.21 6.52
CA ILE A 183 8.76 -37.92 7.79
C ILE A 183 9.40 -36.66 8.37
N PRO A 184 8.66 -35.80 9.10
CA PRO A 184 9.28 -34.69 9.84
C PRO A 184 10.37 -35.22 10.78
N ALA A 185 11.47 -34.47 10.93
CA ALA A 185 12.57 -34.85 11.81
C ALA A 185 12.15 -34.93 13.29
N GLY A 186 11.07 -34.24 13.65
CA GLY A 186 10.47 -34.20 14.98
C GLY A 186 9.22 -33.31 14.97
N PRO A 187 8.58 -33.10 16.14
CA PRO A 187 7.55 -32.09 16.28
C PRO A 187 8.13 -30.68 16.10
N GLU A 188 7.28 -29.73 15.75
CA GLU A 188 7.60 -28.31 15.85
C GLU A 188 7.77 -27.93 17.33
N VAL A 189 8.95 -27.42 17.70
CA VAL A 189 9.26 -27.00 19.06
C VAL A 189 9.73 -25.56 19.01
N GLN A 190 8.99 -24.67 19.67
CA GLN A 190 9.37 -23.29 19.89
C GLN A 190 9.66 -23.08 21.37
N GLU A 191 10.82 -22.50 21.68
CA GLU A 191 11.25 -22.19 23.06
C GLU A 191 11.48 -20.68 23.20
N GLY A 192 11.09 -20.13 24.35
CA GLY A 192 11.36 -18.74 24.71
C GLY A 192 12.13 -18.67 26.02
N THR A 193 13.35 -18.15 26.01
CA THR A 193 14.19 -17.99 27.20
C THR A 193 13.91 -16.64 27.88
N GLY A 194 12.78 -16.52 28.60
CA GLY A 194 12.54 -15.47 29.59
C GLY A 194 12.84 -14.00 29.18
N ALA A 195 12.63 -13.63 27.92
CA ALA A 195 12.90 -12.29 27.40
C ALA A 195 11.77 -11.30 27.72
N GLN A 196 12.05 -9.99 27.60
CA GLN A 196 11.04 -8.93 27.71
C GLN A 196 9.99 -9.04 26.59
N ALA A 197 8.80 -8.46 26.81
CA ALA A 197 7.71 -8.46 25.83
C ALA A 197 8.19 -7.87 24.49
N ARG A 198 8.05 -8.66 23.43
CA ARG A 198 8.49 -8.35 22.06
C ARG A 198 7.31 -8.30 21.12
N SER A 199 7.47 -7.56 20.02
CA SER A 199 6.48 -7.56 18.95
C SER A 199 6.42 -8.95 18.30
N THR A 200 5.35 -9.71 18.57
CA THR A 200 5.06 -11.01 17.94
C THR A 200 4.04 -10.90 16.82
N TYR A 201 3.41 -9.72 16.68
CA TYR A 201 2.40 -9.45 15.68
C TYR A 201 2.99 -9.15 14.30
N GLU A 202 4.25 -8.76 14.20
CA GLU A 202 4.76 -8.12 12.97
C GLU A 202 4.92 -9.06 11.76
N SER A 203 4.81 -10.38 11.91
CA SER A 203 5.22 -11.28 10.82
C SER A 203 4.52 -12.63 10.80
N ARG A 204 4.29 -13.12 9.58
CA ARG A 204 3.80 -14.46 9.23
C ARG A 204 4.72 -15.05 8.16
N ASN A 205 4.39 -16.23 7.68
CA ASN A 205 5.16 -16.95 6.67
C ASN A 205 6.59 -17.28 7.13
N LEU A 206 6.77 -17.55 8.42
CA LEU A 206 8.08 -17.83 9.02
C LEU A 206 8.57 -19.24 8.63
N LEU A 207 9.84 -19.53 8.93
CA LEU A 207 10.38 -20.88 8.81
C LEU A 207 9.82 -21.72 9.96
N GLU A 208 9.42 -22.97 9.69
CA GLU A 208 8.83 -23.87 10.68
C GLU A 208 9.68 -25.13 10.89
N THR A 209 10.45 -25.52 9.85
CA THR A 209 11.17 -26.78 9.82
C THR A 209 12.60 -26.64 9.31
N ALA A 210 13.46 -27.61 9.65
CA ALA A 210 14.80 -27.70 9.06
C ALA A 210 14.79 -27.86 7.52
N HIS A 211 13.67 -28.33 6.96
CA HIS A 211 13.49 -28.34 5.51
C HIS A 211 13.31 -26.93 4.95
N ASP A 212 12.56 -26.07 5.66
CA ASP A 212 12.40 -24.66 5.29
C ASP A 212 13.72 -23.90 5.39
N ASP A 213 14.57 -24.22 6.36
CA ASP A 213 15.94 -23.67 6.42
C ASP A 213 16.72 -24.00 5.14
N ALA A 214 16.68 -25.26 4.71
CA ALA A 214 17.35 -25.71 3.50
C ALA A 214 16.76 -25.09 2.22
N LEU A 215 15.42 -24.94 2.15
CA LEU A 215 14.75 -24.26 1.05
C LEU A 215 15.06 -22.76 1.03
N PHE A 216 15.08 -22.09 2.19
CA PHE A 216 15.46 -20.69 2.29
C PHE A 216 16.90 -20.47 1.83
N SER A 217 17.86 -21.25 2.34
CA SER A 217 19.26 -21.21 1.84
C SER A 217 19.31 -21.46 0.34
N TYR A 218 18.53 -22.42 -0.18
CA TYR A 218 18.47 -22.70 -1.61
C TYR A 218 17.96 -21.50 -2.42
N TYR A 219 16.73 -21.02 -2.18
CA TYR A 219 16.08 -19.98 -3.01
C TYR A 219 16.66 -18.57 -2.78
N ALA A 220 17.07 -18.24 -1.55
CA ALA A 220 17.57 -16.92 -1.20
C ALA A 220 19.05 -16.70 -1.58
N THR A 221 19.82 -17.78 -1.80
CA THR A 221 21.21 -17.65 -2.29
C THR A 221 21.23 -17.05 -3.70
N SER A 222 22.08 -16.04 -3.89
CA SER A 222 22.38 -15.41 -5.16
C SER A 222 23.90 -15.28 -5.35
N GLU A 223 24.34 -15.06 -6.58
CA GLU A 223 25.68 -14.57 -6.89
C GLU A 223 25.60 -13.15 -7.44
N LEU A 224 26.59 -12.32 -7.12
CA LEU A 224 26.70 -10.98 -7.68
C LEU A 224 27.42 -11.04 -9.01
N VAL A 225 26.84 -10.45 -10.05
CA VAL A 225 27.46 -10.34 -11.36
C VAL A 225 27.34 -8.93 -11.93
N VAL A 226 28.39 -8.48 -12.61
CA VAL A 226 28.37 -7.30 -13.46
C VAL A 226 28.13 -7.75 -14.89
N VAL A 227 27.02 -7.31 -15.46
CA VAL A 227 26.62 -7.57 -16.85
C VAL A 227 27.00 -6.38 -17.71
N ASP A 228 27.75 -6.64 -18.78
CA ASP A 228 27.98 -5.70 -19.87
C ASP A 228 27.12 -6.11 -21.09
N PRO A 229 25.99 -5.43 -21.33
CA PRO A 229 25.08 -5.79 -22.42
C PRO A 229 25.64 -5.48 -23.82
N VAL A 230 26.66 -4.62 -23.92
CA VAL A 230 27.30 -4.25 -25.20
C VAL A 230 28.28 -5.33 -25.63
N ASN A 231 29.11 -5.79 -24.69
CA ASN A 231 30.16 -6.76 -24.96
C ASN A 231 29.75 -8.22 -24.70
N ASP A 232 28.52 -8.46 -24.24
CA ASP A 232 28.02 -9.79 -23.85
C ASP A 232 28.90 -10.49 -22.82
N THR A 233 29.34 -9.73 -21.81
CA THR A 233 30.16 -10.27 -20.73
C THR A 233 29.44 -10.26 -19.40
N VAL A 234 29.66 -11.31 -18.62
CA VAL A 234 29.14 -11.44 -17.25
C VAL A 234 30.31 -11.74 -16.32
N LYS A 235 30.74 -10.74 -15.55
CA LYS A 235 31.82 -10.87 -14.54
C LYS A 235 31.19 -11.18 -13.18
N ARG A 236 31.55 -12.30 -12.58
CA ARG A 236 31.14 -12.62 -11.21
C ARG A 236 31.96 -11.86 -10.17
N LEU A 237 31.31 -11.44 -9.09
CA LEU A 237 31.92 -10.81 -7.91
C LEU A 237 31.72 -11.71 -6.69
N GLY A 238 32.81 -12.06 -6.00
CA GLY A 238 32.79 -12.85 -4.76
C GLY A 238 32.14 -14.25 -4.84
N ALA A 239 31.90 -14.83 -3.65
CA ALA A 239 31.26 -16.14 -3.47
C ALA A 239 29.72 -16.04 -3.51
N PRO A 240 28.96 -17.08 -3.93
CA PRO A 240 27.51 -17.04 -3.83
C PRO A 240 27.09 -17.05 -2.36
N ALA A 241 26.00 -16.36 -2.08
CA ALA A 241 25.63 -15.99 -0.73
C ALA A 241 24.17 -15.53 -0.66
N VAL A 242 23.57 -15.57 0.52
CA VAL A 242 22.27 -14.94 0.79
C VAL A 242 22.49 -13.43 0.95
N TYR A 243 22.54 -12.72 -0.17
CA TYR A 243 22.69 -11.27 -0.23
C TYR A 243 21.35 -10.59 -0.01
N ALA A 244 21.20 -9.87 1.10
CA ALA A 244 20.04 -9.02 1.36
C ALA A 244 20.10 -7.75 0.50
N THR A 245 21.24 -7.07 0.48
CA THR A 245 21.48 -5.92 -0.40
C THR A 245 22.90 -5.96 -0.97
N ALA A 246 23.07 -5.34 -2.13
CA ALA A 246 24.37 -5.07 -2.74
C ALA A 246 24.26 -3.74 -3.46
N ASP A 247 25.03 -2.76 -3.01
CA ASP A 247 25.04 -1.41 -3.57
C ASP A 247 26.44 -1.01 -4.03
N VAL A 248 26.54 -0.10 -4.99
CA VAL A 248 27.80 0.33 -5.58
C VAL A 248 28.11 1.74 -5.14
N SER A 249 29.37 2.01 -4.82
CA SER A 249 29.82 3.35 -4.48
C SER A 249 29.60 4.33 -5.64
N PRO A 250 29.36 5.63 -5.38
CA PRO A 250 29.10 6.62 -6.43
C PRO A 250 30.15 6.73 -7.55
N ASP A 251 31.38 6.29 -7.31
CA ASP A 251 32.47 6.24 -8.29
C ASP A 251 32.68 4.86 -8.94
N GLY A 252 31.94 3.84 -8.50
CA GLY A 252 31.97 2.49 -9.05
C GLY A 252 33.08 1.57 -8.54
N ARG A 253 33.90 2.02 -7.59
CA ARG A 253 35.12 1.30 -7.15
C ARG A 253 34.92 0.39 -5.94
N MET A 254 33.82 0.54 -5.21
CA MET A 254 33.50 -0.25 -4.03
C MET A 254 32.06 -0.74 -4.07
N LEU A 255 31.79 -1.82 -3.34
CA LEU A 255 30.45 -2.35 -3.13
C LEU A 255 30.15 -2.39 -1.63
N LEU A 256 28.97 -1.91 -1.24
CA LEU A 256 28.41 -2.11 0.09
C LEU A 256 27.54 -3.37 0.06
N ILE A 257 27.94 -4.37 0.82
CA ILE A 257 27.34 -5.70 0.82
C ILE A 257 26.65 -5.94 2.16
N GLU A 258 25.41 -6.42 2.11
CA GLU A 258 24.70 -6.93 3.28
C GLU A 258 24.34 -8.40 3.04
N ARG A 259 24.95 -9.30 3.81
CA ARG A 259 24.68 -10.74 3.77
C ARG A 259 23.94 -11.19 5.02
N LEU A 260 22.94 -12.06 4.83
CA LEU A 260 22.34 -12.79 5.94
C LEU A 260 23.25 -13.94 6.38
N VAL A 261 23.32 -14.16 7.69
CA VAL A 261 24.20 -15.11 8.37
C VAL A 261 23.38 -16.16 9.12
N GLU A 262 23.73 -17.43 8.93
CA GLU A 262 23.11 -18.58 9.63
C GLU A 262 23.50 -18.62 11.12
N PRO A 263 22.70 -19.25 11.99
CA PRO A 263 21.46 -20.00 11.70
C PRO A 263 20.26 -19.10 11.39
N TRP A 264 19.30 -19.63 10.62
CA TRP A 264 18.06 -18.92 10.31
C TRP A 264 17.09 -18.94 11.49
N SER A 265 16.33 -17.86 11.64
CA SER A 265 15.33 -17.77 12.70
C SER A 265 13.97 -18.29 12.25
N HIS A 266 13.33 -19.01 13.16
CA HIS A 266 11.96 -19.48 13.05
C HIS A 266 10.97 -18.53 13.76
N ALA A 267 11.48 -17.48 14.42
CA ALA A 267 10.70 -16.56 15.24
C ALA A 267 10.48 -15.19 14.59
N VAL A 268 11.31 -14.81 13.61
CA VAL A 268 11.24 -13.52 12.92
C VAL A 268 11.49 -13.68 11.42
N PRO A 269 11.07 -12.73 10.57
CA PRO A 269 11.29 -12.79 9.13
C PRO A 269 12.73 -12.40 8.75
N TRP A 270 13.11 -12.63 7.49
CA TRP A 270 14.48 -12.46 6.99
C TRP A 270 15.08 -11.07 7.25
N TRP A 271 14.27 -10.00 7.23
CA TRP A 271 14.74 -8.63 7.48
C TRP A 271 15.07 -8.36 8.95
N ARG A 272 14.97 -9.37 9.82
CA ARG A 272 15.46 -9.37 11.21
C ARG A 272 16.53 -10.44 11.46
N PHE A 273 16.92 -11.22 10.46
CA PHE A 273 18.01 -12.19 10.60
C PHE A 273 19.34 -11.50 10.92
N ALA A 274 20.24 -12.26 11.55
CA ALA A 274 21.62 -11.87 11.73
C ALA A 274 22.27 -11.56 10.38
N ARG A 275 23.15 -10.56 10.34
CA ARG A 275 23.76 -10.09 9.10
C ARG A 275 25.16 -9.53 9.28
N ALA A 276 25.95 -9.66 8.23
CA ALA A 276 27.22 -8.99 8.06
C ALA A 276 27.06 -7.84 7.04
N ILE A 277 27.62 -6.68 7.36
CA ILE A 277 27.70 -5.52 6.49
C ILE A 277 29.18 -5.28 6.20
N GLU A 278 29.54 -5.35 4.93
CA GLU A 278 30.93 -5.36 4.45
C GLU A 278 31.09 -4.34 3.31
N VAL A 279 32.30 -3.82 3.14
CA VAL A 279 32.71 -3.11 1.92
C VAL A 279 33.66 -3.99 1.14
N TRP A 280 33.37 -4.18 -0.14
CA TRP A 280 34.19 -4.92 -1.09
C TRP A 280 34.78 -3.98 -2.15
N ASP A 281 35.91 -4.36 -2.74
CA ASP A 281 36.45 -3.68 -3.91
C ASP A 281 35.68 -4.03 -5.21
N GLU A 282 35.98 -3.35 -6.32
CA GLU A 282 35.40 -3.59 -7.65
C GLU A 282 35.64 -5.01 -8.23
N ASN A 283 36.49 -5.81 -7.59
CA ASN A 283 36.74 -7.21 -7.93
C ASN A 283 35.93 -8.19 -7.06
N GLY A 284 35.19 -7.68 -6.08
CA GLY A 284 34.42 -8.48 -5.14
C GLY A 284 35.27 -9.08 -4.02
N THR A 285 36.37 -8.43 -3.68
CA THR A 285 37.22 -8.80 -2.53
C THR A 285 36.80 -7.96 -1.32
N PRO A 286 36.50 -8.56 -0.15
CA PRO A 286 36.26 -7.80 1.07
C PRO A 286 37.46 -6.93 1.45
N VAL A 287 37.21 -5.66 1.77
CA VAL A 287 38.23 -4.68 2.18
C VAL A 287 37.95 -4.05 3.55
N ALA A 288 36.70 -4.07 4.03
CA ALA A 288 36.35 -3.62 5.38
C ALA A 288 35.10 -4.34 5.92
N ASP A 289 35.11 -4.64 7.21
CA ASP A 289 33.96 -5.13 7.97
C ASP A 289 33.29 -3.95 8.69
N ILE A 290 32.07 -3.58 8.29
CA ILE A 290 31.38 -2.40 8.84
C ILE A 290 30.60 -2.77 10.10
N ALA A 291 29.85 -3.88 10.06
CA ALA A 291 29.10 -4.36 11.21
C ALA A 291 28.74 -5.84 11.11
N SER A 292 28.73 -6.51 12.26
CA SER A 292 28.10 -7.82 12.44
C SER A 292 26.92 -7.65 13.39
N LEU A 293 25.71 -7.75 12.86
CA LEU A 293 24.48 -7.56 13.61
C LEU A 293 23.89 -8.93 14.01
N PRO A 294 23.52 -9.12 15.28
CA PRO A 294 22.89 -10.35 15.73
C PRO A 294 21.48 -10.48 15.18
N LEU A 295 20.84 -11.63 15.46
CA LEU A 295 19.41 -11.79 15.26
C LEU A 295 18.63 -10.69 15.99
N ALA A 296 17.67 -10.07 15.33
CA ALA A 296 16.85 -9.00 15.88
C ALA A 296 15.47 -9.50 16.33
N ASP A 297 15.45 -10.52 17.20
CA ASP A 297 14.25 -11.15 17.75
C ASP A 297 13.86 -10.65 19.14
N GLU A 298 14.60 -9.67 19.69
CA GLU A 298 14.31 -8.96 20.94
C GLU A 298 13.92 -7.49 20.73
N VAL A 299 13.46 -7.12 19.52
CA VAL A 299 13.03 -5.74 19.24
C VAL A 299 11.74 -5.41 20.01
N PRO A 300 11.72 -4.32 20.81
CA PRO A 300 10.53 -3.87 21.52
C PRO A 300 9.34 -3.62 20.58
N ILE A 301 8.11 -3.66 21.11
CA ILE A 301 6.88 -3.35 20.36
C ILE A 301 6.97 -1.93 19.79
N HIS A 302 6.80 -1.79 18.46
CA HIS A 302 7.02 -0.54 17.71
C HIS A 302 8.44 0.06 17.83
N GLY A 303 9.40 -0.75 18.26
CA GLY A 303 10.81 -0.39 18.41
C GLY A 303 11.62 -0.56 17.14
N VAL A 304 12.92 -0.40 17.28
CA VAL A 304 13.91 -0.58 16.20
C VAL A 304 15.05 -1.47 16.69
N PRO A 305 15.72 -2.23 15.79
CA PRO A 305 16.89 -3.01 16.17
C PRO A 305 18.05 -2.11 16.62
N LEU A 306 18.93 -2.68 17.43
CA LEU A 306 20.19 -2.05 17.85
C LEU A 306 21.27 -2.18 16.77
N GLY A 307 22.30 -1.33 16.88
CA GLY A 307 23.40 -1.26 15.93
C GLY A 307 23.08 -0.45 14.67
N PRO A 308 23.98 -0.47 13.66
CA PRO A 308 23.81 0.26 12.42
C PRO A 308 22.54 -0.10 11.64
N ARG A 309 21.66 0.89 11.41
CA ARG A 309 20.43 0.75 10.60
C ARG A 309 20.53 1.58 9.32
N GLY A 310 20.20 0.96 8.19
CA GLY A 310 20.13 1.63 6.89
C GLY A 310 21.48 2.19 6.44
N VAL A 311 22.54 1.38 6.55
CA VAL A 311 23.88 1.74 6.05
C VAL A 311 23.78 1.99 4.55
N ALA A 312 24.23 3.16 4.10
CA ALA A 312 24.16 3.55 2.69
C ALA A 312 25.33 4.47 2.32
N TRP A 313 25.68 4.48 1.05
CA TRP A 313 26.60 5.47 0.48
C TRP A 313 26.02 6.88 0.54
N ARG A 314 26.87 7.88 0.76
CA ARG A 314 26.53 9.28 0.46
C ARG A 314 26.49 9.47 -1.04
N ALA A 315 25.36 9.94 -1.58
CA ALA A 315 25.15 10.08 -3.02
C ALA A 315 26.20 10.97 -3.74
N THR A 316 26.77 11.95 -3.05
CA THR A 316 27.70 12.96 -3.60
C THR A 316 29.17 12.76 -3.24
N ALA A 317 29.52 11.68 -2.52
CA ALA A 317 30.91 11.39 -2.13
C ALA A 317 31.30 9.96 -2.53
N PRO A 318 32.54 9.73 -3.00
CA PRO A 318 32.91 8.45 -3.59
C PRO A 318 32.83 7.29 -2.59
N HIS A 319 33.34 7.44 -1.36
CA HIS A 319 33.50 6.32 -0.42
C HIS A 319 33.13 6.69 1.03
N THR A 320 31.99 7.34 1.21
CA THR A 320 31.49 7.70 2.55
C THR A 320 30.19 6.96 2.86
N LEU A 321 30.15 6.28 4.01
CA LEU A 321 28.98 5.59 4.53
C LEU A 321 28.27 6.40 5.61
N TYR A 322 26.95 6.28 5.66
CA TYR A 322 26.10 6.81 6.73
C TYR A 322 25.09 5.77 7.21
N TRP A 323 24.72 5.83 8.49
CA TRP A 323 23.68 5.01 9.08
C TRP A 323 23.10 5.63 10.34
N VAL A 324 22.00 5.05 10.85
CA VAL A 324 21.35 5.49 12.08
C VAL A 324 21.52 4.44 13.17
N GLU A 325 21.73 4.88 14.41
CA GLU A 325 21.75 4.01 15.60
C GLU A 325 20.75 4.49 16.65
N ALA A 326 20.12 3.56 17.37
CA ALA A 326 19.24 3.88 18.49
C ALA A 326 20.03 4.11 19.78
N LEU A 327 19.66 5.14 20.54
CA LEU A 327 20.31 5.58 21.79
C LEU A 327 19.55 5.18 23.07
N ASP A 328 18.29 4.79 22.92
CA ASP A 328 17.34 4.50 24.00
C ASP A 328 17.00 2.99 24.07
N GLY A 329 17.93 2.15 23.64
CA GLY A 329 17.74 0.70 23.57
C GLY A 329 16.74 0.27 22.49
N GLY A 330 16.42 1.14 21.52
CA GLY A 330 15.43 0.83 20.48
C GLY A 330 14.00 0.77 21.01
N ASN A 331 13.77 1.15 22.27
CA ASN A 331 12.49 1.09 22.94
C ASN A 331 11.72 2.42 22.77
N PRO A 332 10.56 2.44 22.09
CA PRO A 332 9.83 3.68 21.82
C PRO A 332 9.18 4.30 23.07
N VAL A 333 9.04 3.56 24.18
CA VAL A 333 8.48 4.08 25.44
C VAL A 333 9.56 4.40 26.49
N ALA A 334 10.84 4.14 26.19
CA ALA A 334 11.92 4.56 27.06
C ALA A 334 11.97 6.10 27.15
N THR A 335 12.19 6.61 28.36
CA THR A 335 12.49 8.03 28.60
C THR A 335 13.93 8.29 28.20
N ALA A 336 14.13 9.03 27.12
CA ALA A 336 15.45 9.43 26.66
C ALA A 336 15.39 10.84 26.05
N PRO A 337 16.38 11.72 26.31
CA PRO A 337 16.45 13.05 25.71
C PRO A 337 16.78 12.99 24.21
N HIS A 338 17.40 11.90 23.77
CA HIS A 338 17.72 11.65 22.36
C HIS A 338 17.45 10.18 22.06
N ARG A 339 16.81 9.94 20.92
CA ARG A 339 16.37 8.59 20.53
C ARG A 339 17.29 7.95 19.53
N ASP A 340 17.79 8.73 18.57
CA ASP A 340 18.65 8.22 17.50
C ASP A 340 19.87 9.13 17.29
N ARG A 341 20.92 8.58 16.66
CA ARG A 341 22.05 9.34 16.11
C ARG A 341 22.34 8.93 14.68
N LEU A 342 22.81 9.87 13.88
CA LEU A 342 23.34 9.66 12.53
C LEU A 342 24.86 9.53 12.62
N MET A 343 25.39 8.46 12.05
CA MET A 343 26.80 8.13 12.03
C MET A 343 27.37 8.25 10.62
N ARG A 344 28.68 8.50 10.53
CA ARG A 344 29.48 8.57 9.30
C ARG A 344 30.73 7.72 9.43
N LEU A 345 31.17 7.11 8.33
CA LEU A 345 32.50 6.52 8.21
C LEU A 345 33.04 6.70 6.79
N ASP A 346 34.26 7.22 6.68
CA ASP A 346 34.95 7.44 5.41
C ASP A 346 35.93 6.30 5.12
N ALA A 347 36.21 6.06 3.83
CA ALA A 347 37.33 5.22 3.42
C ALA A 347 38.67 5.75 3.99
N PRO A 348 39.60 4.86 4.40
CA PRO A 348 39.60 3.42 4.15
C PRO A 348 38.87 2.57 5.19
N PHE A 349 37.99 3.16 6.00
CA PHE A 349 37.10 2.50 6.98
C PHE A 349 37.84 1.84 8.16
N ASP A 350 39.06 2.27 8.44
CA ASP A 350 39.89 1.85 9.57
C ASP A 350 39.73 2.75 10.81
N ASP A 351 39.23 3.96 10.62
CA ASP A 351 38.92 4.91 11.69
C ASP A 351 37.64 4.54 12.46
N ALA A 352 37.47 5.14 13.64
CA ALA A 352 36.23 5.03 14.40
C ALA A 352 35.11 5.86 13.74
N PRO A 353 33.86 5.34 13.66
CA PRO A 353 32.74 6.11 13.13
C PRO A 353 32.47 7.42 13.87
N GLU A 354 32.18 8.48 13.12
CA GLU A 354 31.88 9.81 13.64
C GLU A 354 30.37 10.02 13.80
N GLU A 355 29.95 10.63 14.91
CA GLU A 355 28.57 11.06 15.12
C GLU A 355 28.33 12.43 14.47
N VAL A 356 27.43 12.47 13.48
CA VAL A 356 27.15 13.67 12.67
C VAL A 356 25.95 14.45 13.21
N PHE A 357 24.95 13.76 13.73
CA PHE A 357 23.73 14.38 14.24
C PHE A 357 23.11 13.52 15.34
N ARG A 358 22.55 14.18 16.34
CA ARG A 358 21.86 13.53 17.46
C ARG A 358 20.40 14.01 17.50
N ALA A 359 19.48 13.09 17.28
CA ALA A 359 18.05 13.36 17.12
C ALA A 359 17.30 13.24 18.46
N GLU A 360 16.40 14.18 18.73
CA GLU A 360 15.50 14.12 19.89
C GLU A 360 14.46 12.99 19.71
N HIS A 361 14.02 12.76 18.49
CA HIS A 361 13.04 11.74 18.14
C HIS A 361 13.60 10.72 17.14
N ARG A 362 12.77 9.76 16.72
CA ARG A 362 13.20 8.67 15.83
C ARG A 362 13.47 9.20 14.43
N ILE A 363 14.63 8.89 13.87
CA ILE A 363 14.97 9.24 12.49
C ILE A 363 14.22 8.29 11.54
N VAL A 364 13.58 8.88 10.53
CA VAL A 364 12.79 8.17 9.52
C VAL A 364 13.61 8.11 8.23
N SER A 365 14.59 7.21 8.17
CA SER A 365 15.62 7.20 7.11
C SER A 365 15.07 7.17 5.69
N TRP A 366 13.92 6.54 5.45
CA TRP A 366 13.30 6.49 4.11
C TRP A 366 12.72 7.83 3.63
N GLN A 367 12.55 8.81 4.52
CA GLN A 367 12.17 10.18 4.17
C GLN A 367 13.38 11.09 3.92
N ASN A 368 14.60 10.67 4.29
CA ASN A 368 15.80 11.48 4.14
C ASN A 368 16.22 11.62 2.65
N GLY A 369 16.99 12.65 2.32
CA GLY A 369 17.50 12.86 0.97
C GLY A 369 18.71 13.77 0.91
N TRP A 370 19.69 13.39 0.09
CA TRP A 370 20.90 14.17 -0.17
C TRP A 370 20.64 15.32 -1.13
N GLY A 371 21.26 16.48 -0.89
CA GLY A 371 21.42 17.55 -1.88
C GLY A 371 22.25 17.08 -3.08
N ALA A 372 22.11 17.80 -4.20
CA ALA A 372 22.78 17.47 -5.45
C ALA A 372 24.22 18.02 -5.54
N GLU A 373 24.48 19.10 -4.82
CA GLU A 373 25.76 19.77 -4.68
C GLU A 373 26.00 19.84 -3.17
N ASP A 374 27.23 19.64 -2.68
CA ASP A 374 27.64 19.68 -1.26
C ASP A 374 27.21 18.52 -0.31
N GLY A 375 27.35 18.75 1.00
CA GLY A 375 27.04 17.85 2.13
C GLY A 375 25.65 18.03 2.70
N THR A 376 24.73 18.65 1.98
CA THR A 376 23.37 18.88 2.45
C THR A 376 22.62 17.55 2.58
N LEU A 377 22.10 17.28 3.77
CA LEU A 377 21.19 16.17 4.05
C LEU A 377 19.88 16.72 4.61
N MET A 378 18.78 16.43 3.91
CA MET A 378 17.45 16.56 4.49
C MET A 378 17.20 15.33 5.37
N LEU A 379 17.00 15.56 6.67
CA LEU A 379 16.77 14.51 7.67
C LEU A 379 15.42 14.71 8.34
N THR A 380 14.63 13.64 8.48
CA THR A 380 13.32 13.70 9.12
C THR A 380 13.29 12.89 10.41
N GLU A 381 12.80 13.52 11.48
CA GLU A 381 12.47 12.91 12.76
C GLU A 381 10.96 12.77 12.92
N ARG A 382 10.52 11.74 13.65
CA ARG A 382 9.11 11.52 13.99
C ARG A 382 8.91 11.43 15.49
N GLU A 383 8.09 12.34 16.01
CA GLU A 383 7.57 12.28 17.37
C GLU A 383 6.30 11.40 17.39
N ARG A 384 6.30 10.42 18.29
CA ARG A 384 5.33 9.33 18.30
C ARG A 384 3.96 9.72 18.85
N MET A 385 3.90 10.54 19.90
CA MET A 385 2.69 10.81 20.68
C MET A 385 1.78 11.81 19.97
N ARG A 386 2.30 12.97 19.62
CA ARG A 386 1.64 14.02 18.85
C ARG A 386 1.51 13.67 17.37
N ARG A 387 2.18 12.61 16.90
CA ARG A 387 2.28 12.24 15.48
C ARG A 387 2.77 13.42 14.65
N TRP A 388 3.92 13.95 15.07
CA TRP A 388 4.54 15.14 14.48
C TRP A 388 5.82 14.76 13.74
N ARG A 389 6.09 15.40 12.61
CA ARG A 389 7.37 15.26 11.91
C ARG A 389 8.16 16.54 11.97
N TYR A 390 9.46 16.42 12.21
CA TYR A 390 10.42 17.51 12.16
C TYR A 390 11.42 17.22 11.06
N THR A 391 11.58 18.14 10.12
CA THR A 391 12.53 18.01 9.03
C THR A 391 13.64 19.04 9.22
N TRP A 392 14.87 18.54 9.22
CA TRP A 392 16.10 19.30 9.40
C TRP A 392 16.87 19.36 8.07
N LEU A 393 17.65 20.42 7.93
CA LEU A 393 18.72 20.50 6.93
C LEU A 393 20.05 20.48 7.67
N LEU A 394 20.84 19.46 7.38
CA LEU A 394 22.20 19.28 7.87
C LEU A 394 23.17 19.65 6.75
N ASP A 395 24.25 20.33 7.08
CA ASP A 395 25.46 20.37 6.26
C ASP A 395 26.48 19.47 6.96
N VAL A 396 26.63 18.25 6.45
CA VAL A 396 27.47 17.22 7.08
C VAL A 396 28.96 17.44 6.86
N ASP A 397 29.35 18.34 5.94
CA ASP A 397 30.75 18.71 5.71
C ASP A 397 31.18 19.84 6.66
N GLN A 398 30.25 20.74 7.01
CA GLN A 398 30.49 21.82 7.98
C GLN A 398 30.06 21.48 9.41
N GLY A 399 29.39 20.34 9.62
CA GLY A 399 28.90 19.92 10.94
C GLY A 399 27.79 20.82 11.49
N THR A 400 26.94 21.38 10.61
CA THR A 400 25.83 22.26 11.03
C THR A 400 24.48 21.62 10.79
N ALA A 401 23.50 21.93 11.64
CA ALA A 401 22.13 21.45 11.52
C ALA A 401 21.15 22.54 11.92
N ARG A 402 20.03 22.65 11.18
CA ARG A 402 18.94 23.57 11.51
C ARG A 402 17.57 23.00 11.15
N PRO A 403 16.51 23.33 11.90
CA PRO A 403 15.15 22.95 11.52
C PRO A 403 14.78 23.65 10.21
N TRP A 404 14.06 22.95 9.34
CA TRP A 404 13.58 23.49 8.07
C TRP A 404 12.06 23.61 8.04
N PHE A 405 11.35 22.60 8.54
CA PHE A 405 9.92 22.66 8.81
C PHE A 405 9.47 21.49 9.66
N ASP A 406 8.28 21.62 10.20
CA ASP A 406 7.61 20.56 10.94
C ASP A 406 6.13 20.49 10.52
N LEU A 407 5.47 19.38 10.80
CA LEU A 407 4.05 19.20 10.47
C LEU A 407 3.36 18.16 11.35
N ASN A 408 2.05 18.36 11.57
CA ASN A 408 1.14 17.32 12.02
C ASN A 408 0.92 16.30 10.91
N GLU A 409 1.23 15.01 11.14
CA GLU A 409 1.08 13.95 10.13
C GLU A 409 -0.36 13.81 9.63
N SER A 410 -1.34 14.25 10.42
CA SER A 410 -2.77 14.19 10.09
C SER A 410 -3.28 15.45 9.36
N ASP A 411 -2.51 16.55 9.32
CA ASP A 411 -2.92 17.78 8.63
C ASP A 411 -2.57 17.72 7.14
N ARG A 412 -3.57 17.33 6.35
CA ARG A 412 -3.47 17.22 4.89
C ARG A 412 -3.50 18.57 4.21
N TYR A 413 -4.18 19.57 4.78
CA TYR A 413 -4.31 20.89 4.16
C TYR A 413 -3.02 21.70 4.27
N ALA A 414 -2.27 21.54 5.35
CA ALA A 414 -0.95 22.15 5.52
C ALA A 414 0.20 21.28 5.01
N SER A 415 -0.08 20.07 4.50
CA SER A 415 0.95 19.14 4.05
C SER A 415 1.82 19.75 2.93
N PRO A 416 3.16 19.80 3.09
CA PRO A 416 4.08 20.27 2.05
C PRO A 416 4.28 19.23 0.94
N GLY A 417 3.67 18.04 1.05
CA GLY A 417 3.88 16.95 0.11
C GLY A 417 5.18 16.20 0.37
N SER A 418 5.81 15.71 -0.70
CA SER A 418 7.08 14.99 -0.70
C SER A 418 8.08 15.70 -1.61
N PRO A 419 9.38 15.71 -1.28
CA PRO A 419 10.38 16.30 -2.15
C PRO A 419 10.56 15.46 -3.42
N GLU A 420 10.67 16.14 -4.55
CA GLU A 420 11.05 15.55 -5.82
C GLU A 420 12.54 15.17 -5.80
N ARG A 421 12.87 14.12 -6.53
CA ARG A 421 14.24 13.60 -6.65
C ARG A 421 14.61 13.44 -8.11
N ARG A 422 15.91 13.51 -8.38
CA ARG A 422 16.48 13.22 -9.71
C ARG A 422 17.74 12.37 -9.56
N PRO A 423 18.08 11.53 -10.55
CA PRO A 423 19.37 10.88 -10.55
C PRO A 423 20.46 11.88 -10.94
N LEU A 424 21.64 11.66 -10.39
CA LEU A 424 22.91 12.19 -10.88
C LEU A 424 23.41 11.33 -12.07
N PRO A 425 24.40 11.79 -12.86
CA PRO A 425 24.96 11.00 -13.97
C PRO A 425 25.50 9.63 -13.55
N ASN A 426 25.90 9.46 -12.28
CA ASN A 426 26.33 8.19 -11.70
C ASN A 426 25.16 7.29 -11.23
N GLY A 427 23.91 7.72 -11.40
CA GLY A 427 22.71 6.96 -11.02
C GLY A 427 22.24 7.16 -9.58
N GLU A 428 22.96 7.90 -8.74
CA GLU A 428 22.52 8.19 -7.37
C GLU A 428 21.38 9.21 -7.35
N TRP A 429 20.38 8.97 -6.49
CA TRP A 429 19.21 9.84 -6.38
C TRP A 429 19.39 10.90 -5.31
N VAL A 430 19.26 12.16 -5.72
CA VAL A 430 19.37 13.35 -4.88
C VAL A 430 18.09 14.17 -4.96
N LEU A 431 17.90 15.10 -4.02
CA LEU A 431 16.83 16.10 -4.06
C LEU A 431 16.92 16.90 -5.36
N HIS A 432 15.79 17.10 -6.04
CA HIS A 432 15.76 17.96 -7.23
C HIS A 432 15.79 19.42 -6.79
N GLN A 433 16.94 20.08 -6.98
CA GLN A 433 17.19 21.46 -6.54
C GLN A 433 17.13 22.50 -7.67
N ARG A 434 16.37 23.56 -7.39
CA ARG A 434 16.31 24.94 -7.90
C ARG A 434 17.32 25.93 -7.32
N GLY A 435 18.64 25.78 -7.44
CA GLY A 435 19.56 26.63 -6.66
C GLY A 435 19.38 26.39 -5.16
N ASP A 436 18.99 27.40 -4.37
CA ASP A 436 18.78 27.25 -2.92
C ASP A 436 17.48 26.54 -2.51
N ALA A 437 16.72 26.00 -3.45
CA ALA A 437 15.38 25.50 -3.21
C ALA A 437 15.15 24.08 -3.74
N VAL A 438 14.21 23.35 -3.16
CA VAL A 438 13.88 21.96 -3.51
C VAL A 438 12.45 21.88 -4.03
N TYR A 439 12.22 21.09 -5.07
CA TYR A 439 10.89 20.85 -5.62
C TYR A 439 10.09 19.90 -4.73
N PHE A 440 8.79 20.17 -4.55
CA PHE A 440 7.86 19.33 -3.79
C PHE A 440 6.58 19.10 -4.57
N THR A 441 5.99 17.93 -4.40
CA THR A 441 4.66 17.62 -4.92
C THR A 441 3.80 16.94 -3.87
N GLY A 442 2.48 17.11 -3.98
CA GLY A 442 1.56 16.51 -3.02
C GLY A 442 0.13 16.53 -3.52
N SER A 443 -0.78 15.86 -2.80
CA SER A 443 -2.20 15.83 -3.16
C SER A 443 -2.89 17.18 -3.00
N GLY A 444 -2.32 18.08 -2.19
CA GLY A 444 -2.79 19.45 -2.03
C GLY A 444 -4.20 19.56 -1.48
N GLY A 445 -4.50 18.78 -0.44
CA GLY A 445 -5.83 18.73 0.20
C GLY A 445 -6.41 20.11 0.46
N THR A 446 -7.69 20.28 0.17
CA THR A 446 -8.46 21.49 0.48
C THR A 446 -9.83 21.11 0.99
N LYS A 447 -10.57 22.11 1.49
CA LYS A 447 -12.00 21.94 1.78
C LYS A 447 -12.78 21.40 0.57
N ASP A 448 -12.37 21.69 -0.66
CA ASP A 448 -13.09 21.29 -1.88
C ASP A 448 -12.53 19.99 -2.49
N GLY A 449 -11.63 19.29 -1.79
CA GLY A 449 -10.94 18.08 -2.23
C GLY A 449 -9.47 18.29 -2.56
N ASP A 450 -8.79 17.20 -2.90
CA ASP A 450 -7.38 17.18 -3.30
C ASP A 450 -7.20 17.96 -4.62
N ARG A 451 -6.35 18.99 -4.57
CA ARG A 451 -5.87 19.75 -5.74
C ARG A 451 -4.35 19.66 -5.78
N PRO A 452 -3.77 18.67 -6.50
CA PRO A 452 -2.34 18.46 -6.47
C PRO A 452 -1.53 19.67 -6.94
N PHE A 453 -0.27 19.74 -6.53
CA PHE A 453 0.60 20.90 -6.78
C PHE A 453 2.03 20.49 -7.13
N LEU A 454 2.77 21.44 -7.71
CA LEU A 454 4.23 21.46 -7.75
C LEU A 454 4.69 22.76 -7.10
N ASP A 455 5.48 22.63 -6.05
CA ASP A 455 6.03 23.72 -5.27
C ASP A 455 7.54 23.76 -5.42
N LEU A 456 8.12 24.94 -5.21
CA LEU A 456 9.54 25.12 -4.96
C LEU A 456 9.70 25.74 -3.57
N ARG A 457 10.50 25.10 -2.71
CA ARG A 457 10.69 25.49 -1.31
C ARG A 457 12.12 25.90 -1.06
N SER A 458 12.36 27.15 -0.65
CA SER A 458 13.69 27.63 -0.27
C SER A 458 14.20 26.84 0.93
N MET A 459 15.40 26.28 0.80
CA MET A 459 16.11 25.63 1.89
C MET A 459 16.46 26.66 2.96
N THR A 460 16.89 27.86 2.58
CA THR A 460 17.32 28.92 3.49
C THR A 460 16.18 29.48 4.32
N THR A 461 15.08 29.89 3.67
CA THR A 461 13.99 30.63 4.32
C THR A 461 12.75 29.80 4.62
N GLY A 462 12.61 28.62 4.01
CA GLY A 462 11.38 27.82 4.06
C GLY A 462 10.23 28.38 3.22
N ALA A 463 10.44 29.52 2.53
CA ALA A 463 9.42 30.13 1.68
C ALA A 463 9.05 29.19 0.52
N VAL A 464 7.76 29.15 0.18
CA VAL A 464 7.18 28.27 -0.84
C VAL A 464 6.67 29.11 -2.01
N GLU A 465 7.16 28.81 -3.21
CA GLU A 465 6.58 29.27 -4.47
C GLU A 465 5.76 28.13 -5.08
N ARG A 466 4.45 28.33 -5.27
CA ARG A 466 3.60 27.34 -5.93
C ARG A 466 3.65 27.51 -7.44
N LEU A 467 4.38 26.63 -8.12
CA LEU A 467 4.57 26.70 -9.57
C LEU A 467 3.38 26.14 -10.35
N PHE A 468 2.72 25.12 -9.82
CA PHE A 468 1.55 24.52 -10.42
C PHE A 468 0.53 24.14 -9.36
N ARG A 469 -0.76 24.21 -9.74
CA ARG A 469 -1.90 23.81 -8.94
C ARG A 469 -2.96 23.26 -9.87
N SER A 470 -3.48 22.07 -9.58
CA SER A 470 -4.62 21.49 -10.30
C SER A 470 -5.79 22.47 -10.33
N ALA A 471 -6.40 22.62 -11.50
CA ALA A 471 -7.61 23.43 -11.64
C ALA A 471 -8.76 22.86 -10.78
N PRO A 472 -9.69 23.68 -10.25
CA PRO A 472 -10.79 23.20 -9.41
C PRO A 472 -11.74 22.20 -10.09
N ASP A 473 -11.85 22.26 -11.41
CA ASP A 473 -12.72 21.43 -12.25
C ASP A 473 -12.03 20.16 -12.79
N ARG A 474 -10.79 19.90 -12.37
CA ARG A 474 -9.99 18.76 -12.82
C ARG A 474 -9.20 18.14 -11.68
N TYR A 475 -8.76 16.91 -11.90
CA TYR A 475 -7.72 16.29 -11.09
C TYR A 475 -6.46 16.13 -11.92
N GLU A 476 -5.44 16.92 -11.59
CA GLU A 476 -4.19 16.99 -12.33
C GLU A 476 -3.02 16.86 -11.38
N TYR A 477 -2.06 16.00 -11.70
CA TYR A 477 -0.87 15.86 -10.87
C TYR A 477 0.40 15.69 -11.69
N PHE A 478 1.48 16.18 -11.10
CA PHE A 478 2.83 16.08 -11.61
C PHE A 478 3.30 14.62 -11.64
N VAL A 479 3.92 14.21 -12.74
CA VAL A 479 4.50 12.87 -12.93
C VAL A 479 6.02 12.92 -12.92
N GLY A 480 6.61 13.98 -13.48
CA GLY A 480 8.06 14.16 -13.59
C GLY A 480 8.38 15.34 -14.51
N PHE A 481 9.55 15.98 -14.33
CA PHE A 481 10.03 17.00 -15.27
C PHE A 481 10.29 16.40 -16.65
N ALA A 482 10.22 17.21 -17.71
CA ALA A 482 10.37 16.75 -19.09
C ALA A 482 11.44 17.59 -19.82
N GLY A 483 12.67 17.10 -19.81
CA GLY A 483 13.85 17.81 -20.30
C GLY A 483 14.38 18.81 -19.27
N ASP A 484 13.71 19.96 -19.14
CA ASP A 484 14.09 21.05 -18.24
C ASP A 484 12.97 21.42 -17.25
N GLU A 485 13.27 22.21 -16.23
CA GLU A 485 12.33 22.54 -15.16
C GLU A 485 11.21 23.53 -15.56
N SER A 486 11.17 23.98 -16.82
CA SER A 486 10.04 24.74 -17.35
C SER A 486 8.92 23.83 -17.86
N ARG A 487 9.19 22.52 -18.02
CA ARG A 487 8.24 21.55 -18.59
C ARG A 487 8.15 20.30 -17.74
N PHE A 488 6.97 19.70 -17.68
CA PHE A 488 6.75 18.46 -16.93
C PHE A 488 5.65 17.62 -17.54
N VAL A 489 5.75 16.31 -17.36
CA VAL A 489 4.65 15.38 -17.62
C VAL A 489 3.66 15.52 -16.47
N MET A 490 2.38 15.68 -16.81
CA MET A 490 1.27 15.60 -15.87
C MET A 490 0.27 14.54 -16.33
N ARG A 491 -0.42 13.90 -15.39
CA ARG A 491 -1.66 13.18 -15.68
C ARG A 491 -2.83 14.10 -15.35
N SER A 492 -3.77 14.22 -16.28
CA SER A 492 -4.96 15.08 -16.13
C SER A 492 -6.22 14.29 -16.44
N GLU A 493 -7.22 14.42 -15.57
CA GLU A 493 -8.53 13.80 -15.66
C GLU A 493 -9.62 14.75 -15.14
N SER A 494 -10.86 14.44 -15.45
CA SER A 494 -12.04 14.99 -14.77
C SER A 494 -13.01 13.85 -14.45
N ALA A 495 -14.18 14.14 -13.88
CA ALA A 495 -15.21 13.13 -13.68
C ALA A 495 -15.61 12.43 -15.00
N THR A 496 -15.47 13.11 -16.15
CA THR A 496 -15.86 12.60 -17.48
C THR A 496 -14.69 12.46 -18.46
N ASP A 497 -13.61 13.23 -18.30
CA ASP A 497 -12.45 13.16 -19.18
C ASP A 497 -11.54 12.01 -18.79
N VAL A 498 -11.28 11.12 -19.75
CA VAL A 498 -10.42 9.96 -19.60
C VAL A 498 -9.02 10.42 -19.21
N PRO A 499 -8.41 9.80 -18.17
CA PRO A 499 -7.11 10.20 -17.72
C PRO A 499 -6.07 9.99 -18.81
N ASN A 500 -5.35 11.06 -19.13
CA ASN A 500 -4.30 11.06 -20.13
C ASN A 500 -3.08 11.81 -19.62
N TYR A 501 -1.94 11.53 -20.25
CA TYR A 501 -0.69 12.23 -19.98
C TYR A 501 -0.57 13.43 -20.90
N TYR A 502 -0.10 14.53 -20.34
CA TYR A 502 0.11 15.79 -21.03
C TYR A 502 1.49 16.34 -20.72
N LEU A 503 2.11 16.98 -21.72
CA LEU A 503 3.28 17.80 -21.54
C LEU A 503 2.82 19.19 -21.13
N ALA A 504 3.09 19.55 -19.88
CA ALA A 504 2.86 20.85 -19.31
C ALA A 504 4.05 21.78 -19.57
N THR A 505 3.80 23.08 -19.74
CA THR A 505 4.84 24.11 -19.86
C THR A 505 4.48 25.30 -18.96
N LEU A 506 5.37 25.63 -18.04
CA LEU A 506 5.27 26.78 -17.15
C LEU A 506 5.56 28.07 -17.94
N GLY A 507 4.60 28.98 -17.94
CA GLY A 507 4.65 30.28 -18.60
C GLY A 507 5.06 31.41 -17.66
N ASN A 508 4.57 32.61 -17.94
CA ASN A 508 4.90 33.83 -17.19
C ASN A 508 4.42 33.78 -15.72
N THR A 509 5.11 34.53 -14.87
CA THR A 509 4.68 34.77 -13.48
C THR A 509 3.43 35.65 -13.45
N VAL A 510 2.52 35.33 -12.54
CA VAL A 510 1.27 36.05 -12.29
C VAL A 510 1.09 36.32 -10.80
N ASN A 511 0.38 37.40 -10.48
CA ASN A 511 -0.08 37.64 -9.12
C ASN A 511 -1.23 36.67 -8.83
N ALA A 512 -1.02 35.74 -7.90
CA ALA A 512 -1.99 34.72 -7.54
C ALA A 512 -2.41 34.84 -6.07
N PRO A 513 -3.65 34.47 -5.71
CA PRO A 513 -4.05 34.30 -4.32
C PRO A 513 -3.16 33.31 -3.58
N LYS A 514 -3.05 33.45 -2.25
CA LYS A 514 -2.29 32.52 -1.42
C LYS A 514 -2.76 31.08 -1.65
N GLY A 515 -1.83 30.19 -2.01
CA GLY A 515 -2.10 28.77 -2.23
C GLY A 515 -2.44 28.40 -3.69
N GLU A 516 -2.59 29.38 -4.58
CA GLU A 516 -2.72 29.17 -6.03
C GLU A 516 -1.38 29.30 -6.75
N ALA A 517 -1.34 28.83 -8.00
CA ALA A 517 -0.12 28.84 -8.80
C ALA A 517 0.31 30.27 -9.19
N THR A 518 1.58 30.60 -8.96
CA THR A 518 2.22 31.87 -9.35
C THR A 518 2.71 31.86 -10.80
N ARG A 519 2.55 30.75 -11.51
CA ARG A 519 2.94 30.60 -12.92
C ARG A 519 1.73 30.15 -13.73
N LEU A 520 1.57 30.75 -14.91
CA LEU A 520 0.65 30.19 -15.91
C LEU A 520 1.16 28.81 -16.36
N SER A 521 0.26 27.94 -16.76
CA SER A 521 0.64 26.68 -17.42
C SER A 521 -0.19 26.45 -18.67
N SER A 522 0.43 25.84 -19.67
CA SER A 522 -0.25 25.31 -20.85
C SER A 522 0.07 23.82 -20.96
N ARG A 523 -0.80 23.05 -21.63
CA ARG A 523 -0.65 21.60 -21.75
C ARG A 523 -0.90 21.12 -23.18
N LYS A 524 -0.15 20.11 -23.62
CA LYS A 524 -0.35 19.41 -24.89
C LYS A 524 -0.49 17.91 -24.63
N PRO A 525 -1.44 17.19 -25.27
CA PRO A 525 -1.62 15.76 -25.03
C PRO A 525 -0.40 14.96 -25.51
N ILE A 526 0.07 14.04 -24.67
CA ILE A 526 1.06 13.01 -25.00
C ILE A 526 0.33 11.73 -25.42
N THR A 527 -0.69 11.34 -24.65
CA THR A 527 -1.51 10.15 -24.90
C THR A 527 -2.95 10.52 -25.26
N ARG A 528 -3.70 9.57 -25.85
CA ARG A 528 -5.11 9.73 -26.25
C ARG A 528 -5.95 8.48 -25.93
N PHE A 529 -5.87 8.01 -24.69
CA PHE A 529 -6.69 6.90 -24.20
C PHE A 529 -8.19 7.24 -24.23
N THR A 530 -9.01 6.25 -24.57
CA THR A 530 -10.48 6.34 -24.67
C THR A 530 -11.15 5.75 -23.42
N ASP A 531 -12.42 6.09 -23.19
CA ASP A 531 -13.18 5.57 -22.05
C ASP A 531 -13.60 4.13 -22.34
N PRO A 532 -13.09 3.12 -21.60
CA PRO A 532 -13.50 1.74 -21.80
C PRO A 532 -14.84 1.43 -21.12
N THR A 533 -15.38 2.35 -20.31
CA THR A 533 -16.54 2.17 -19.43
C THR A 533 -17.46 3.41 -19.42
N PRO A 534 -17.97 3.86 -20.58
CA PRO A 534 -18.79 5.07 -20.66
C PRO A 534 -20.04 5.04 -19.77
N GLN A 535 -20.58 3.85 -19.47
CA GLN A 535 -21.70 3.68 -18.56
C GLN A 535 -21.42 4.21 -17.14
N LEU A 536 -20.15 4.21 -16.69
CA LEU A 536 -19.79 4.77 -15.38
C LEU A 536 -19.87 6.30 -15.32
N ARG A 537 -19.92 7.00 -16.48
CA ARG A 537 -20.03 8.47 -16.50
C ARG A 537 -21.39 8.98 -16.04
N GLN A 538 -22.39 8.09 -15.97
CA GLN A 538 -23.74 8.41 -15.49
C GLN A 538 -23.87 8.31 -13.97
N ILE A 539 -22.80 7.91 -13.26
CA ILE A 539 -22.76 7.92 -11.80
C ILE A 539 -22.61 9.36 -11.32
N GLU A 540 -23.59 9.86 -10.59
CA GLU A 540 -23.49 11.16 -9.94
C GLU A 540 -22.70 11.04 -8.63
N LYS A 541 -21.84 12.02 -8.37
CA LYS A 541 -21.03 12.09 -7.14
C LYS A 541 -21.29 13.39 -6.41
N ARG A 542 -21.52 13.33 -5.11
CA ARG A 542 -21.75 14.51 -4.26
C ARG A 542 -20.98 14.34 -2.95
N LEU A 543 -20.16 15.32 -2.57
CA LEU A 543 -19.56 15.35 -1.24
C LEU A 543 -20.61 15.91 -0.26
N VAL A 544 -21.02 15.10 0.70
CA VAL A 544 -21.99 15.48 1.74
C VAL A 544 -21.23 15.67 3.05
N ARG A 545 -21.44 16.82 3.70
CA ARG A 545 -20.85 17.14 5.01
C ARG A 545 -21.96 17.21 6.06
N TYR A 546 -21.63 16.77 7.25
CA TYR A 546 -22.52 16.72 8.41
C TYR A 546 -21.67 16.67 9.69
N GLU A 547 -22.33 16.66 10.84
CA GLU A 547 -21.66 16.62 12.13
C GLU A 547 -22.16 15.42 12.93
N ARG A 548 -21.25 14.82 13.69
CA ARG A 548 -21.60 13.89 14.76
C ARG A 548 -22.22 14.66 15.93
N ALA A 549 -22.96 13.98 16.79
CA ALA A 549 -23.66 14.61 17.91
C ALA A 549 -22.76 15.44 18.86
N ASP A 550 -21.47 15.11 18.93
CA ASP A 550 -20.45 15.81 19.73
C ASP A 550 -19.70 16.92 18.95
N GLY A 551 -20.15 17.25 17.73
CA GLY A 551 -19.58 18.30 16.89
C GLY A 551 -18.38 17.86 16.05
N VAL A 552 -18.03 16.57 16.02
CA VAL A 552 -16.98 16.08 15.10
C VAL A 552 -17.44 16.24 13.65
N PRO A 553 -16.69 16.98 12.81
CA PRO A 553 -17.03 17.15 11.40
C PRO A 553 -16.83 15.85 10.63
N LEU A 554 -17.88 15.40 9.94
CA LEU A 554 -17.90 14.18 9.15
C LEU A 554 -18.27 14.47 7.70
N SER A 555 -17.98 13.50 6.82
CA SER A 555 -18.41 13.54 5.43
C SER A 555 -18.49 12.15 4.80
N PHE A 556 -19.23 12.05 3.71
CA PHE A 556 -19.17 10.92 2.79
C PHE A 556 -19.26 11.40 1.34
N GLU A 557 -18.70 10.62 0.42
CA GLU A 557 -18.92 10.77 -1.01
C GLU A 557 -20.17 9.96 -1.40
N LEU A 558 -21.30 10.64 -1.55
CA LEU A 558 -22.51 10.03 -2.07
C LEU A 558 -22.34 9.72 -3.55
N GLN A 559 -22.51 8.46 -3.93
CA GLN A 559 -22.56 8.01 -5.31
C GLN A 559 -23.94 7.46 -5.63
N LEU A 560 -24.53 7.97 -6.71
CA LEU A 560 -25.89 7.60 -7.15
C LEU A 560 -25.82 6.77 -8.42
N PRO A 561 -26.69 5.74 -8.56
CA PRO A 561 -26.65 4.84 -9.69
C PRO A 561 -27.05 5.57 -10.99
N PRO A 562 -26.61 5.07 -12.16
CA PRO A 562 -27.05 5.58 -13.46
C PRO A 562 -28.58 5.67 -13.56
N GLY A 563 -29.09 6.81 -14.00
CA GLY A 563 -30.53 7.03 -14.20
C GLY A 563 -31.34 7.40 -12.95
N TYR A 564 -30.68 7.65 -11.81
CA TYR A 564 -31.33 8.12 -10.58
C TYR A 564 -32.24 9.34 -10.81
N GLN A 565 -33.38 9.36 -10.11
CA GLN A 565 -34.34 10.47 -10.13
C GLN A 565 -34.38 11.11 -8.74
N GLU A 566 -34.13 12.42 -8.68
CA GLU A 566 -34.11 13.18 -7.43
C GLU A 566 -35.41 12.99 -6.62
N GLY A 567 -35.27 12.78 -5.31
CA GLY A 567 -36.39 12.48 -4.41
C GLY A 567 -36.78 10.99 -4.30
N THR A 568 -36.14 10.10 -5.06
CA THR A 568 -36.37 8.65 -4.94
C THR A 568 -35.49 8.06 -3.82
N ARG A 569 -36.08 7.39 -2.84
CA ARG A 569 -35.31 6.65 -1.83
C ARG A 569 -34.81 5.31 -2.38
N LEU A 570 -33.51 5.07 -2.26
CA LEU A 570 -32.82 3.90 -2.78
C LEU A 570 -32.39 2.93 -1.67
N PRO A 571 -32.28 1.62 -1.96
CA PRO A 571 -31.46 0.75 -1.14
C PRO A 571 -30.03 1.31 -1.16
N THR A 572 -29.41 1.40 0.01
CA THR A 572 -28.16 2.14 0.20
C THR A 572 -27.07 1.24 0.79
N VAL A 573 -25.85 1.36 0.29
CA VAL A 573 -24.67 0.68 0.82
C VAL A 573 -23.75 1.69 1.48
N LEU A 574 -23.44 1.49 2.76
CA LEU A 574 -22.42 2.25 3.48
C LEU A 574 -21.09 1.49 3.41
N TYR A 575 -20.04 2.18 2.95
CA TYR A 575 -18.67 1.71 3.05
C TYR A 575 -17.80 2.71 3.81
N ALA A 576 -17.06 2.21 4.79
CA ALA A 576 -16.12 3.00 5.58
C ALA A 576 -14.91 2.16 6.00
N TYR A 577 -13.87 2.86 6.45
CA TYR A 577 -12.68 2.28 7.06
C TYR A 577 -12.23 3.18 8.22
N PRO A 578 -12.31 2.71 9.49
CA PRO A 578 -11.98 3.55 10.63
C PRO A 578 -10.50 3.95 10.64
N LEU A 579 -10.20 5.17 11.09
CA LEU A 579 -8.83 5.68 11.25
C LEU A 579 -8.73 6.53 12.51
N GLU A 580 -7.58 6.50 13.20
CA GLU A 580 -7.38 7.23 14.45
C GLU A 580 -6.74 8.62 14.26
N TYR A 581 -7.22 9.58 15.06
CA TYR A 581 -6.78 10.98 15.03
C TYR A 581 -6.59 11.53 16.45
N SER A 582 -5.56 12.35 16.64
CA SER A 582 -5.35 13.08 17.90
C SER A 582 -6.14 14.38 17.98
N ASP A 583 -6.68 14.88 16.85
CA ASP A 583 -7.35 16.17 16.75
C ASP A 583 -8.60 16.07 15.83
N PRO A 584 -9.81 16.40 16.34
CA PRO A 584 -11.04 16.34 15.54
C PRO A 584 -11.02 17.22 14.28
N SER A 585 -10.31 18.36 14.30
CA SER A 585 -10.25 19.28 13.16
C SER A 585 -9.49 18.67 11.98
N THR A 586 -8.45 17.87 12.24
CA THR A 586 -7.73 17.12 11.21
C THR A 586 -8.51 15.91 10.70
N ALA A 587 -9.34 15.31 11.58
CA ALA A 587 -10.22 14.21 11.22
C ALA A 587 -11.27 14.60 10.17
N GLY A 588 -11.82 15.82 10.27
CA GLY A 588 -12.81 16.35 9.32
C GLY A 588 -12.26 16.89 8.00
N GLN A 589 -10.95 16.79 7.76
CA GLN A 589 -10.37 17.24 6.51
C GLN A 589 -10.80 16.33 5.36
N VAL A 590 -11.24 16.93 4.25
CA VAL A 590 -11.72 16.23 3.07
C VAL A 590 -10.56 15.46 2.41
N ARG A 591 -10.87 14.23 1.98
CA ARG A 591 -9.94 13.32 1.30
C ARG A 591 -10.46 12.99 -0.08
N GLY A 592 -9.58 12.82 -1.05
CA GLY A 592 -9.97 12.52 -2.42
C GLY A 592 -10.45 13.75 -3.18
N SER A 593 -10.95 13.54 -4.40
CA SER A 593 -11.45 14.61 -5.26
C SER A 593 -12.58 14.09 -6.13
N ALA A 594 -13.70 14.82 -6.15
CA ALA A 594 -14.85 14.54 -7.01
C ALA A 594 -14.50 14.60 -8.51
N GLN A 595 -13.39 15.26 -8.87
CA GLN A 595 -12.90 15.38 -10.24
C GLN A 595 -12.11 14.17 -10.72
N ARG A 596 -11.94 13.12 -9.90
CA ARG A 596 -11.32 11.88 -10.36
C ARG A 596 -12.24 11.11 -11.30
N PHE A 597 -11.67 10.60 -12.38
CA PHE A 597 -12.34 9.70 -13.30
C PHE A 597 -12.61 8.37 -12.58
N SER A 598 -13.89 8.02 -12.39
CA SER A 598 -14.24 6.75 -11.74
C SER A 598 -13.71 5.56 -12.52
N ARG A 599 -13.09 4.61 -11.83
CA ARG A 599 -12.92 3.24 -12.31
C ARG A 599 -13.27 2.30 -11.18
N ILE A 600 -13.90 1.20 -11.53
CA ILE A 600 -14.29 0.17 -10.57
C ILE A 600 -13.52 -1.10 -10.94
N SER A 601 -12.82 -1.68 -9.99
CA SER A 601 -11.95 -2.85 -10.17
C SER A 601 -11.95 -3.73 -8.93
N GLY A 602 -11.43 -4.95 -9.08
CA GLY A 602 -11.36 -5.96 -8.03
C GLY A 602 -12.72 -6.23 -7.39
N ALA A 603 -12.73 -6.51 -6.10
CA ALA A 603 -13.95 -6.75 -5.33
C ALA A 603 -14.61 -5.44 -4.84
N SER A 604 -14.54 -4.34 -5.58
CA SER A 604 -15.04 -3.05 -5.09
C SER A 604 -16.55 -3.07 -4.76
N HIS A 605 -16.93 -2.45 -3.64
CA HIS A 605 -18.34 -2.23 -3.29
C HIS A 605 -19.04 -1.25 -4.25
N LEU A 606 -18.29 -0.47 -5.04
CA LEU A 606 -18.90 0.46 -6.00
C LEU A 606 -19.70 -0.24 -7.12
N PHE A 607 -19.49 -1.55 -7.34
CA PHE A 607 -20.30 -2.31 -8.29
C PHE A 607 -21.80 -2.35 -7.93
N PHE A 608 -22.18 -2.08 -6.67
CA PHE A 608 -23.59 -1.93 -6.28
C PHE A 608 -24.30 -0.76 -7.00
N LEU A 609 -23.56 0.25 -7.49
CA LEU A 609 -24.13 1.34 -8.29
C LEU A 609 -24.74 0.83 -9.60
N LEU A 610 -24.14 -0.20 -10.21
CA LEU A 610 -24.67 -0.83 -11.43
C LEU A 610 -25.91 -1.68 -11.14
N GLN A 611 -26.20 -1.94 -9.87
CA GLN A 611 -27.33 -2.73 -9.40
C GLN A 611 -28.42 -1.84 -8.76
N GLY A 612 -28.39 -0.51 -8.98
CA GLY A 612 -29.43 0.40 -8.52
C GLY A 612 -29.39 0.76 -7.03
N TYR A 613 -28.24 0.56 -6.37
CA TYR A 613 -28.01 1.07 -5.01
C TYR A 613 -27.43 2.48 -5.03
N ALA A 614 -27.78 3.29 -4.03
CA ALA A 614 -26.93 4.41 -3.63
C ALA A 614 -25.74 3.87 -2.83
N VAL A 615 -24.58 4.52 -2.93
CA VAL A 615 -23.40 4.16 -2.15
C VAL A 615 -22.87 5.37 -1.38
N LEU A 616 -22.76 5.24 -0.07
CA LEU A 616 -22.02 6.18 0.79
C LEU A 616 -20.56 5.70 0.80
N HIS A 617 -19.74 6.28 -0.08
CA HIS A 617 -18.34 5.92 -0.24
C HIS A 617 -17.44 6.83 0.59
N ASN A 618 -16.28 6.31 1.03
CA ASN A 618 -15.32 7.04 1.85
C ASN A 618 -15.99 7.74 3.04
N THR A 619 -16.98 7.09 3.65
CA THR A 619 -17.69 7.63 4.82
C THR A 619 -16.70 7.76 5.98
N ALA A 620 -16.56 8.98 6.48
CA ALA A 620 -15.64 9.28 7.57
C ALA A 620 -16.11 8.59 8.86
N MET A 621 -15.23 7.78 9.45
CA MET A 621 -15.41 7.17 10.78
C MET A 621 -14.15 7.38 11.63
N PRO A 622 -13.88 8.63 12.07
CA PRO A 622 -12.68 8.96 12.80
C PRO A 622 -12.76 8.56 14.27
N MET A 623 -11.79 7.79 14.73
CA MET A 623 -11.60 7.50 16.15
C MET A 623 -10.73 8.60 16.75
N VAL A 624 -11.34 9.53 17.48
CA VAL A 624 -10.65 10.71 18.01
C VAL A 624 -10.33 10.50 19.48
N GLY A 625 -9.08 10.70 19.88
CA GLY A 625 -8.70 10.54 21.29
C GLY A 625 -7.19 10.61 21.52
N ASP A 626 -6.79 10.36 22.77
CA ASP A 626 -5.38 10.18 23.11
C ASP A 626 -4.85 8.93 22.40
N PRO A 627 -3.73 8.99 21.66
CA PRO A 627 -3.21 7.85 20.91
C PRO A 627 -2.88 6.60 21.73
N GLU A 628 -2.77 6.68 23.06
CA GLU A 628 -2.62 5.51 23.94
C GLU A 628 -3.94 4.88 24.35
N THR A 629 -5.03 5.64 24.43
CA THR A 629 -6.32 5.18 24.98
C THR A 629 -7.50 5.32 24.02
N THR A 630 -7.28 5.79 22.77
CA THR A 630 -8.35 6.00 21.77
C THR A 630 -9.24 4.76 21.62
N TYR A 631 -8.67 3.57 21.72
CA TYR A 631 -9.39 2.31 21.61
C TYR A 631 -10.37 2.02 22.74
N ASP A 632 -10.23 2.65 23.91
CA ASP A 632 -11.19 2.54 25.03
C ASP A 632 -12.57 3.10 24.67
N THR A 633 -12.67 3.91 23.62
CA THR A 633 -13.93 4.52 23.16
C THR A 633 -14.26 4.18 21.70
N PHE A 634 -13.58 3.19 21.13
CA PHE A 634 -13.68 2.87 19.70
C PHE A 634 -15.11 2.50 19.29
N VAL A 635 -15.73 1.54 19.98
CA VAL A 635 -17.08 1.06 19.62
C VAL A 635 -18.14 2.16 19.77
N PRO A 636 -18.20 2.93 20.88
CA PRO A 636 -19.11 4.08 20.97
C PRO A 636 -18.92 5.11 19.86
N GLN A 637 -17.68 5.46 19.52
CA GLN A 637 -17.41 6.42 18.43
C GLN A 637 -17.84 5.86 17.08
N LEU A 638 -17.60 4.58 16.83
CA LEU A 638 -18.01 3.91 15.60
C LEU A 638 -19.53 3.94 15.40
N VAL A 639 -20.29 3.64 16.46
CA VAL A 639 -21.76 3.71 16.44
C VAL A 639 -22.21 5.14 16.17
N ALA A 640 -21.65 6.13 16.87
CA ALA A 640 -22.01 7.54 16.68
C ALA A 640 -21.70 8.06 15.26
N ASP A 641 -20.59 7.63 14.65
CA ASP A 641 -20.25 7.95 13.27
C ASP A 641 -21.27 7.36 12.28
N ALA A 642 -21.64 6.08 12.49
CA ALA A 642 -22.61 5.38 11.66
C ALA A 642 -24.02 5.97 11.77
N GLU A 643 -24.46 6.29 12.99
CA GLU A 643 -25.75 6.96 13.24
C GLU A 643 -25.83 8.29 12.49
N ALA A 644 -24.79 9.13 12.61
CA ALA A 644 -24.74 10.42 11.94
C ALA A 644 -24.77 10.28 10.40
N ALA A 645 -24.03 9.31 9.85
CA ALA A 645 -24.00 9.05 8.41
C ALA A 645 -25.36 8.59 7.88
N VAL A 646 -25.98 7.62 8.56
CA VAL A 646 -27.29 7.05 8.19
C VAL A 646 -28.38 8.11 8.31
N ALA A 647 -28.43 8.84 9.43
CA ALA A 647 -29.37 9.92 9.63
C ALA A 647 -29.25 10.96 8.53
N LYS A 648 -28.02 11.36 8.16
CA LYS A 648 -27.82 12.33 7.09
C LYS A 648 -28.31 11.82 5.74
N ALA A 649 -28.03 10.57 5.40
CA ALA A 649 -28.47 9.97 4.13
C ALA A 649 -30.01 9.86 4.01
N ILE A 650 -30.69 9.61 5.14
CA ILE A 650 -32.16 9.59 5.24
C ILE A 650 -32.74 11.01 5.15
N GLU A 651 -32.12 11.98 5.83
CA GLU A 651 -32.51 13.39 5.88
C GLU A 651 -32.49 14.02 4.47
N ILE A 652 -31.43 13.77 3.70
CA ILE A 652 -31.32 14.27 2.31
C ILE A 652 -32.21 13.51 1.31
N GLY A 653 -33.00 12.54 1.77
CA GLY A 653 -34.02 11.84 0.98
C GLY A 653 -33.50 10.75 0.05
N VAL A 654 -32.22 10.38 0.15
CA VAL A 654 -31.59 9.40 -0.76
C VAL A 654 -31.70 7.97 -0.22
N ALA A 655 -31.50 7.78 1.08
CA ALA A 655 -31.56 6.45 1.68
C ALA A 655 -32.98 6.07 2.12
N ASP A 656 -33.37 4.84 1.80
CA ASP A 656 -34.51 4.19 2.44
C ASP A 656 -34.08 3.64 3.82
N PRO A 657 -34.72 4.08 4.93
CA PRO A 657 -34.32 3.69 6.29
C PRO A 657 -34.40 2.18 6.56
N ASP A 658 -35.18 1.42 5.79
CA ASP A 658 -35.33 -0.03 5.96
C ASP A 658 -34.44 -0.85 5.03
N ARG A 659 -33.67 -0.18 4.15
CA ARG A 659 -32.85 -0.84 3.11
C ARG A 659 -31.43 -0.29 3.07
N ILE A 660 -30.76 -0.23 4.22
CA ILE A 660 -29.35 0.17 4.33
C ILE A 660 -28.49 -1.04 4.69
N GLY A 661 -27.51 -1.37 3.84
CA GLY A 661 -26.50 -2.39 4.12
C GLY A 661 -25.14 -1.77 4.44
N ILE A 662 -24.28 -2.48 5.16
CA ILE A 662 -22.91 -2.04 5.47
C ILE A 662 -21.86 -3.04 4.98
N ILE A 663 -20.79 -2.56 4.36
CA ILE A 663 -19.69 -3.38 3.86
C ILE A 663 -18.34 -2.80 4.25
N GLY A 664 -17.39 -3.68 4.57
CA GLY A 664 -16.03 -3.30 4.93
C GLY A 664 -15.02 -4.40 4.65
N HIS A 665 -13.74 -4.03 4.65
CA HIS A 665 -12.62 -4.95 4.45
C HIS A 665 -11.52 -4.69 5.49
N SER A 666 -10.84 -5.74 5.96
CA SER A 666 -9.79 -5.62 6.97
C SER A 666 -10.33 -4.97 8.25
N HIS A 667 -9.82 -3.81 8.67
CA HIS A 667 -10.40 -3.05 9.79
C HIS A 667 -11.86 -2.63 9.54
N GLY A 668 -12.26 -2.42 8.29
CA GLY A 668 -13.67 -2.23 7.92
C GLY A 668 -14.52 -3.48 8.17
N GLY A 669 -13.95 -4.69 8.09
CA GLY A 669 -14.64 -5.94 8.42
C GLY A 669 -14.90 -6.08 9.93
N LEU A 670 -13.94 -5.63 10.77
CA LEU A 670 -14.13 -5.46 12.21
C LEU A 670 -15.26 -4.46 12.49
N MET A 671 -15.25 -3.31 11.81
CA MET A 671 -16.29 -2.29 11.93
C MET A 671 -17.68 -2.85 11.61
N VAL A 672 -17.84 -3.58 10.50
CA VAL A 672 -19.13 -4.18 10.13
C VAL A 672 -19.64 -5.07 11.25
N ALA A 673 -18.79 -5.97 11.76
CA ALA A 673 -19.18 -6.89 12.82
C ALA A 673 -19.56 -6.16 14.12
N ASN A 674 -18.82 -5.13 14.53
CA ASN A 674 -19.16 -4.31 15.70
C ASN A 674 -20.46 -3.51 15.50
N LEU A 675 -20.67 -2.91 14.33
CA LEU A 675 -21.88 -2.15 14.06
C LEU A 675 -23.13 -3.02 14.02
N LEU A 676 -23.03 -4.28 13.57
CA LEU A 676 -24.14 -5.24 13.67
C LEU A 676 -24.34 -5.76 15.10
N ALA A 677 -23.29 -5.87 15.91
CA ALA A 677 -23.42 -6.32 17.29
C ALA A 677 -23.97 -5.22 18.23
N HIS A 678 -23.72 -3.95 17.91
CA HIS A 678 -23.95 -2.83 18.83
C HIS A 678 -24.93 -1.77 18.29
N SER A 679 -25.61 -2.02 17.17
CA SER A 679 -26.65 -1.13 16.64
C SER A 679 -27.65 -1.90 15.76
N ASP A 680 -28.85 -1.35 15.57
CA ASP A 680 -29.86 -1.90 14.64
C ASP A 680 -29.99 -1.04 13.35
N LEU A 681 -28.93 -0.31 12.98
CA LEU A 681 -28.96 0.66 11.87
C LEU A 681 -29.08 -0.01 10.51
N PHE A 682 -28.50 -1.19 10.37
CA PHE A 682 -28.34 -1.86 9.09
C PHE A 682 -29.33 -3.00 8.93
N ARG A 683 -29.61 -3.37 7.68
CA ARG A 683 -30.48 -4.51 7.34
C ARG A 683 -29.69 -5.80 7.13
N ALA A 684 -28.43 -5.67 6.72
CA ALA A 684 -27.46 -6.74 6.57
C ALA A 684 -26.03 -6.17 6.48
N GLY A 685 -25.02 -7.00 6.74
CA GLY A 685 -23.61 -6.62 6.59
C GLY A 685 -22.78 -7.59 5.75
N ILE A 686 -21.68 -7.09 5.19
CA ILE A 686 -20.63 -7.87 4.51
C ILE A 686 -19.28 -7.53 5.15
N ALA A 687 -18.72 -8.46 5.92
CA ALA A 687 -17.42 -8.33 6.57
C ALA A 687 -16.36 -9.13 5.79
N ARG A 688 -15.34 -8.45 5.28
CA ARG A 688 -14.28 -9.09 4.46
C ARG A 688 -12.94 -9.07 5.17
N SER A 689 -12.24 -10.21 5.22
CA SER A 689 -10.92 -10.38 5.85
C SER A 689 -10.80 -9.66 7.20
N GLY A 690 -11.80 -9.80 8.08
CA GLY A 690 -11.96 -8.98 9.28
C GLY A 690 -11.16 -9.46 10.49
N SER A 691 -10.70 -8.52 11.32
CA SER A 691 -10.05 -8.82 12.61
C SER A 691 -11.09 -9.00 13.73
N HIS A 692 -11.88 -10.08 13.71
CA HIS A 692 -13.03 -10.25 14.61
C HIS A 692 -12.70 -10.56 16.08
N ASN A 693 -11.45 -10.93 16.39
CA ASN A 693 -11.00 -11.19 17.76
C ASN A 693 -9.59 -10.63 18.00
N LYS A 694 -9.54 -9.48 18.67
CA LYS A 694 -8.32 -8.74 19.00
C LYS A 694 -7.47 -9.43 20.07
N THR A 695 -8.04 -10.31 20.88
CA THR A 695 -7.27 -11.07 21.89
C THR A 695 -6.24 -12.02 21.27
N MET A 696 -6.37 -12.32 19.97
CA MET A 696 -5.35 -13.04 19.20
C MET A 696 -4.11 -12.19 18.84
N GLN A 697 -4.07 -10.92 19.28
CA GLN A 697 -3.01 -9.95 19.00
C GLN A 697 -2.48 -9.36 20.32
N PRO A 698 -1.89 -10.17 21.22
CA PRO A 698 -1.74 -9.84 22.63
C PRO A 698 -0.78 -8.68 22.96
N PHE A 699 -0.02 -8.17 21.99
CA PHE A 699 1.05 -7.19 22.18
C PHE A 699 0.86 -5.93 21.32
N GLY A 700 -0.39 -5.48 21.19
CA GLY A 700 -0.77 -4.34 20.36
C GLY A 700 -1.28 -4.76 18.98
N PHE A 701 -2.07 -3.89 18.38
CA PHE A 701 -2.55 -4.03 17.01
C PHE A 701 -2.87 -2.66 16.43
N GLN A 702 -2.63 -2.46 15.13
CA GLN A 702 -2.92 -1.19 14.44
C GLN A 702 -2.36 0.02 15.20
N SER A 703 -3.22 0.86 15.81
CA SER A 703 -2.82 1.99 16.64
C SER A 703 -2.95 1.74 18.15
N GLU A 704 -3.46 0.59 18.61
CA GLU A 704 -3.46 0.20 20.03
C GLU A 704 -2.04 -0.15 20.45
N ARG A 705 -1.53 0.62 21.40
CA ARG A 705 -0.13 0.58 21.84
C ARG A 705 0.06 -0.26 23.10
N ARG A 706 -1.02 -0.50 23.84
CA ARG A 706 -1.05 -1.33 25.05
C ARG A 706 -1.23 -2.79 24.66
N SER A 707 -0.60 -3.66 25.42
CA SER A 707 -0.83 -5.10 25.34
C SER A 707 -2.23 -5.48 25.84
N LEU A 708 -2.68 -6.68 25.49
CA LEU A 708 -3.90 -7.29 26.03
C LEU A 708 -3.91 -7.33 27.57
N PHE A 709 -2.73 -7.40 28.18
CA PHE A 709 -2.60 -7.47 29.64
C PHE A 709 -2.70 -6.11 30.32
N GLU A 710 -2.40 -5.03 29.60
CA GLU A 710 -2.52 -3.64 30.06
C GLU A 710 -3.92 -3.08 29.81
N ALA A 711 -4.58 -3.50 28.73
CA ALA A 711 -5.88 -2.95 28.29
C ALA A 711 -6.92 -4.05 28.01
N ARG A 712 -7.07 -5.00 28.94
CA ARG A 712 -7.92 -6.19 28.74
C ARG A 712 -9.34 -5.86 28.29
N ASP A 713 -9.97 -4.89 28.94
CA ASP A 713 -11.37 -4.53 28.67
C ASP A 713 -11.52 -3.99 27.25
N ALA A 714 -10.64 -3.08 26.80
CA ALA A 714 -10.65 -2.56 25.43
C ALA A 714 -10.48 -3.67 24.37
N TYR A 715 -9.63 -4.67 24.63
CA TYR A 715 -9.47 -5.81 23.73
C TYR A 715 -10.72 -6.69 23.65
N ILE A 716 -11.43 -6.88 24.76
CA ILE A 716 -12.70 -7.64 24.80
C ILE A 716 -13.80 -6.83 24.11
N GLU A 717 -13.99 -5.58 24.50
CA GLU A 717 -15.03 -4.68 23.97
C GLU A 717 -14.90 -4.48 22.45
N LEU A 718 -13.67 -4.37 21.93
CA LEU A 718 -13.47 -4.22 20.50
C LEU A 718 -13.68 -5.52 19.71
N SER A 719 -13.67 -6.68 20.36
CA SER A 719 -13.71 -7.98 19.70
C SER A 719 -15.15 -8.46 19.48
N PRO A 720 -15.76 -8.27 18.29
CA PRO A 720 -17.17 -8.62 18.05
C PRO A 720 -17.48 -10.11 18.24
N THR A 721 -16.46 -10.97 18.26
CA THR A 721 -16.64 -12.39 18.60
C THR A 721 -17.24 -12.59 20.00
N PHE A 722 -16.95 -11.72 20.97
CA PHE A 722 -17.55 -11.79 22.32
C PHE A 722 -19.00 -11.29 22.38
N PHE A 723 -19.48 -10.64 21.31
CA PHE A 723 -20.83 -10.09 21.19
C PHE A 723 -21.58 -10.70 19.98
N ALA A 724 -21.10 -11.83 19.47
CA ALA A 724 -21.65 -12.46 18.28
C ALA A 724 -23.11 -12.94 18.47
N ASP A 725 -23.54 -13.15 19.71
CA ASP A 725 -24.94 -13.43 20.09
C ASP A 725 -25.85 -12.20 19.96
N GLN A 726 -25.29 -11.00 19.86
CA GLN A 726 -26.04 -9.75 19.64
C GLN A 726 -26.23 -9.42 18.15
N VAL A 727 -25.48 -10.08 17.26
CA VAL A 727 -25.61 -9.92 15.80
C VAL A 727 -26.92 -10.56 15.34
N ASN A 728 -27.95 -9.72 15.20
CA ASN A 728 -29.30 -10.18 14.88
C ASN A 728 -29.66 -10.01 13.38
N GLU A 729 -28.85 -9.27 12.62
CA GLU A 729 -28.98 -9.11 11.18
C GLU A 729 -28.17 -10.15 10.37
N PRO A 730 -28.59 -10.43 9.11
CA PRO A 730 -27.80 -11.24 8.20
C PRO A 730 -26.39 -10.70 7.95
N VAL A 731 -25.36 -11.51 8.23
CA VAL A 731 -23.96 -11.21 7.94
C VAL A 731 -23.33 -12.18 6.93
N LEU A 732 -22.69 -11.63 5.90
CA LEU A 732 -21.82 -12.37 5.00
C LEU A 732 -20.36 -12.12 5.39
N VAL A 733 -19.62 -13.20 5.63
CA VAL A 733 -18.19 -13.19 5.92
C VAL A 733 -17.43 -13.76 4.73
N ILE A 734 -16.51 -13.00 4.15
CA ILE A 734 -15.66 -13.43 3.03
C ILE A 734 -14.20 -13.30 3.45
N HIS A 735 -13.38 -14.33 3.20
CA HIS A 735 -11.98 -14.31 3.59
C HIS A 735 -11.10 -15.07 2.59
N GLY A 736 -9.90 -14.58 2.32
CA GLY A 736 -8.83 -15.39 1.73
C GLY A 736 -8.45 -16.54 2.67
N LYS A 737 -8.38 -17.77 2.15
CA LYS A 737 -8.06 -18.95 2.95
C LYS A 737 -6.59 -18.97 3.39
N GLU A 738 -5.74 -18.27 2.66
CA GLU A 738 -4.31 -18.15 2.93
C GLU A 738 -3.97 -16.70 3.31
N ASP A 739 -4.77 -16.05 4.15
CA ASP A 739 -4.47 -14.69 4.61
C ASP A 739 -3.20 -14.69 5.48
N SER A 740 -2.13 -14.06 4.96
CA SER A 740 -0.85 -13.89 5.64
C SER A 740 -0.78 -12.67 6.54
N ASN A 741 -1.82 -11.85 6.62
CA ASN A 741 -1.86 -10.73 7.53
C ASN A 741 -1.98 -11.24 8.98
N PRO A 742 -1.02 -10.92 9.87
CA PRO A 742 -1.00 -11.42 11.24
C PRO A 742 -2.23 -11.03 12.09
N GLY A 743 -2.97 -9.98 11.73
CA GLY A 743 -4.15 -9.51 12.48
C GLY A 743 -5.49 -9.95 11.96
N THR A 744 -5.53 -10.63 10.83
CA THR A 744 -6.78 -11.08 10.21
C THR A 744 -6.69 -12.55 9.86
N LEU A 745 -6.10 -13.35 10.74
CA LEU A 745 -6.04 -14.81 10.56
C LEU A 745 -7.43 -15.35 10.18
N THR A 746 -7.48 -16.18 9.14
CA THR A 746 -8.73 -16.73 8.59
C THR A 746 -9.63 -17.36 9.67
N ILE A 747 -9.01 -18.02 10.68
CA ILE A 747 -9.71 -18.62 11.82
C ILE A 747 -10.59 -17.62 12.60
N GLN A 748 -10.24 -16.32 12.63
CA GLN A 748 -11.09 -15.30 13.26
C GLN A 748 -12.45 -15.19 12.55
N SER A 749 -12.48 -15.30 11.23
CA SER A 749 -13.73 -15.28 10.46
C SER A 749 -14.51 -16.59 10.58
N GLU A 750 -13.82 -17.73 10.64
CA GLU A 750 -14.45 -19.03 10.90
C GLU A 750 -15.14 -19.04 12.27
N VAL A 751 -14.42 -18.64 13.32
CA VAL A 751 -14.95 -18.58 14.69
C VAL A 751 -16.08 -17.56 14.82
N PHE A 752 -15.95 -16.36 14.23
CA PHE A 752 -17.03 -15.37 14.25
C PHE A 752 -18.29 -15.87 13.53
N PHE A 753 -18.14 -16.48 12.34
CA PHE A 753 -19.26 -17.10 11.62
C PHE A 753 -19.93 -18.20 12.45
N GLU A 754 -19.15 -19.08 13.08
CA GLU A 754 -19.67 -20.13 13.94
C GLU A 754 -20.40 -19.58 15.15
N ALA A 755 -19.88 -18.52 15.78
CA ALA A 755 -20.50 -17.88 16.93
C ALA A 755 -21.85 -17.24 16.56
N VAL A 756 -21.92 -16.45 15.47
CA VAL A 756 -23.19 -15.85 15.02
C VAL A 756 -24.21 -16.93 14.64
N ARG A 757 -23.81 -17.92 13.83
CA ARG A 757 -24.69 -19.03 13.43
C ARG A 757 -25.14 -19.86 14.64
N GLY A 758 -24.24 -20.15 15.57
CA GLY A 758 -24.49 -20.95 16.77
C GLY A 758 -25.46 -20.27 17.74
N SER A 759 -25.46 -18.94 17.77
CA SER A 759 -26.41 -18.11 18.54
C SER A 759 -27.76 -17.92 17.84
N GLY A 760 -27.97 -18.53 16.68
CA GLY A 760 -29.23 -18.44 15.91
C GLY A 760 -29.28 -17.29 14.90
N GLY A 761 -28.18 -16.54 14.73
CA GLY A 761 -28.06 -15.48 13.72
C GLY A 761 -27.99 -16.04 12.29
N THR A 762 -28.34 -15.19 11.31
CA THR A 762 -28.21 -15.54 9.89
C THR A 762 -26.81 -15.20 9.42
N ALA A 763 -26.00 -16.20 9.11
CA ALA A 763 -24.62 -15.99 8.65
C ALA A 763 -24.28 -16.85 7.43
N ARG A 764 -23.37 -16.34 6.58
CA ARG A 764 -22.73 -17.09 5.48
C ARG A 764 -21.23 -16.85 5.52
N LEU A 765 -20.44 -17.91 5.33
CA LEU A 765 -18.98 -17.84 5.22
C LEU A 765 -18.54 -18.28 3.82
N VAL A 766 -17.66 -17.49 3.20
CA VAL A 766 -17.02 -17.77 1.91
C VAL A 766 -15.51 -17.70 2.11
N LEU A 767 -14.84 -18.86 2.04
CA LEU A 767 -13.38 -18.95 2.06
C LEU A 767 -12.84 -19.13 0.65
N LEU A 768 -12.01 -18.21 0.21
CA LEU A 768 -11.44 -18.20 -1.14
C LEU A 768 -10.12 -18.98 -1.13
N PRO A 769 -10.03 -20.18 -1.74
CA PRO A 769 -8.79 -20.94 -1.82
C PRO A 769 -7.69 -20.14 -2.53
N HIS A 770 -6.44 -20.28 -2.05
CA HIS A 770 -5.25 -19.64 -2.61
C HIS A 770 -5.21 -18.10 -2.60
N GLU A 771 -6.24 -17.46 -2.06
CA GLU A 771 -6.27 -16.01 -1.90
C GLU A 771 -5.71 -15.59 -0.54
N ASP A 772 -4.98 -14.46 -0.54
CA ASP A 772 -4.36 -13.82 0.62
C ASP A 772 -5.33 -12.81 1.27
N HIS A 773 -4.79 -11.87 2.06
CA HIS A 773 -5.56 -10.78 2.68
C HIS A 773 -6.47 -10.07 1.66
N GLY A 774 -5.94 -9.78 0.47
CA GLY A 774 -6.69 -9.25 -0.66
C GLY A 774 -6.77 -10.26 -1.80
N TYR A 775 -7.87 -10.22 -2.54
CA TYR A 775 -8.18 -11.21 -3.58
C TYR A 775 -7.68 -10.71 -4.94
N ARG A 776 -7.15 -11.60 -5.77
CA ARG A 776 -6.56 -11.22 -7.07
C ARG A 776 -7.06 -12.02 -8.25
N SER A 777 -7.32 -13.32 -8.07
CA SER A 777 -7.69 -14.16 -9.19
C SER A 777 -9.02 -13.75 -9.80
N VAL A 778 -9.12 -13.88 -11.12
CA VAL A 778 -10.34 -13.51 -11.85
C VAL A 778 -11.56 -14.28 -11.33
N GLU A 779 -11.42 -15.58 -11.08
CA GLU A 779 -12.49 -16.43 -10.57
C GLU A 779 -12.95 -16.03 -9.17
N SER A 780 -12.00 -15.70 -8.28
CA SER A 780 -12.33 -15.26 -6.93
C SER A 780 -12.98 -13.88 -6.93
N ILE A 781 -12.48 -12.94 -7.73
CA ILE A 781 -13.08 -11.60 -7.82
C ILE A 781 -14.50 -11.66 -8.37
N GLU A 782 -14.73 -12.42 -9.44
CA GLU A 782 -16.07 -12.64 -10.00
C GLU A 782 -17.01 -13.24 -8.94
N HIS A 783 -16.56 -14.29 -8.23
CA HIS A 783 -17.37 -14.95 -7.23
C HIS A 783 -17.67 -14.07 -6.02
N VAL A 784 -16.69 -13.28 -5.54
CA VAL A 784 -16.91 -12.32 -4.46
C VAL A 784 -17.93 -11.27 -4.87
N LEU A 785 -17.85 -10.73 -6.09
CA LEU A 785 -18.84 -9.76 -6.57
C LEU A 785 -20.24 -10.37 -6.65
N TRP A 786 -20.35 -11.63 -7.11
CA TRP A 786 -21.60 -12.36 -7.11
C TRP A 786 -22.18 -12.56 -5.70
N GLU A 787 -21.36 -12.98 -4.74
CA GLU A 787 -21.74 -13.15 -3.34
C GLU A 787 -22.24 -11.83 -2.74
N GLN A 788 -21.49 -10.74 -2.93
CA GLN A 788 -21.85 -9.42 -2.42
C GLN A 788 -23.20 -8.93 -2.97
N ILE A 789 -23.38 -9.00 -4.29
CA ILE A 789 -24.59 -8.54 -4.97
C ILE A 789 -25.79 -9.39 -4.54
N THR A 790 -25.67 -10.71 -4.61
CA THR A 790 -26.76 -11.63 -4.27
C THR A 790 -27.17 -11.50 -2.79
N TRP A 791 -26.20 -11.29 -1.89
CA TRP A 791 -26.44 -11.12 -0.47
C TRP A 791 -27.27 -9.86 -0.18
N PHE A 792 -26.84 -8.71 -0.68
CA PHE A 792 -27.58 -7.46 -0.47
C PHE A 792 -28.85 -7.39 -1.29
N ASP A 793 -28.95 -8.03 -2.46
CA ASP A 793 -30.21 -8.11 -3.18
C ASP A 793 -31.26 -8.83 -2.34
N ARG A 794 -30.86 -9.94 -1.71
CA ARG A 794 -31.73 -10.74 -0.84
C ARG A 794 -32.12 -10.03 0.44
N TYR A 795 -31.14 -9.49 1.18
CA TYR A 795 -31.34 -9.04 2.54
C TYR A 795 -31.44 -7.52 2.70
N VAL A 796 -31.17 -6.72 1.67
CA VAL A 796 -31.27 -5.26 1.72
C VAL A 796 -32.29 -4.75 0.71
N LYS A 797 -32.09 -4.96 -0.59
CA LYS A 797 -32.95 -4.39 -1.64
C LYS A 797 -34.34 -5.00 -1.65
N ASN A 798 -34.43 -6.33 -1.57
CA ASN A 798 -35.70 -7.08 -1.60
C ASN A 798 -36.15 -7.53 -0.20
N ALA A 799 -35.63 -6.92 0.85
CA ALA A 799 -35.99 -7.24 2.21
C ALA A 799 -37.47 -6.91 2.49
N ALA A 800 -38.15 -7.75 3.28
CA ALA A 800 -39.48 -7.41 3.76
C ALA A 800 -39.43 -6.16 4.66
N PRO A 801 -40.48 -5.31 4.66
CA PRO A 801 -40.58 -4.14 5.52
C PRO A 801 -40.37 -4.50 6.99
N ARG A 802 -39.71 -3.63 7.76
CA ARG A 802 -39.59 -3.82 9.21
C ARG A 802 -40.98 -3.67 9.86
N SER A 803 -41.25 -4.46 10.90
CA SER A 803 -42.47 -4.29 11.70
C SER A 803 -42.51 -2.86 12.29
N PRO A 804 -43.69 -2.22 12.43
CA PRO A 804 -43.83 -0.79 12.73
C PRO A 804 -43.20 -0.28 14.04
N SER A 805 -42.61 -1.12 14.87
CA SER A 805 -41.94 -0.72 16.12
C SER A 805 -40.54 -0.11 15.92
N ALA A 806 -40.01 -0.07 14.69
CA ALA A 806 -38.69 0.49 14.39
C ALA A 806 -38.73 1.90 13.75
N GLY A 807 -39.89 2.34 13.23
CA GLY A 807 -40.03 3.59 12.47
C GLY A 807 -39.96 4.88 13.30
N GLU A 808 -40.04 4.80 14.63
CA GLU A 808 -39.99 5.98 15.51
C GLU A 808 -38.57 6.51 15.74
N ARG A 809 -37.50 5.79 15.38
CA ARG A 809 -36.11 6.17 15.74
C ARG A 809 -35.55 7.39 14.99
N PHE A 810 -36.11 7.77 13.84
CA PHE A 810 -35.61 8.91 13.05
C PHE A 810 -36.66 9.99 12.73
N GLY A 811 -37.82 9.96 13.40
CA GLY A 811 -38.81 11.05 13.33
C GLY A 811 -39.50 11.26 11.97
N VAL A 812 -39.49 10.29 11.07
CA VAL A 812 -40.19 10.39 9.77
C VAL A 812 -41.60 9.83 9.91
N SER A 813 -42.59 10.70 10.11
CA SER A 813 -43.99 10.29 10.08
C SER A 813 -44.41 9.93 8.65
N SER A 814 -44.96 8.74 8.48
CA SER A 814 -45.64 8.35 7.24
C SER A 814 -47.02 9.03 7.19
N GLN A 815 -47.08 10.31 6.81
CA GLN A 815 -48.33 10.94 6.40
C GLN A 815 -48.13 11.63 5.05
N GLY A 816 -48.69 11.02 4.00
CA GLY A 816 -48.60 11.55 2.65
C GLY A 816 -49.14 10.61 1.58
N ALA A 817 -50.35 10.06 1.78
CA ALA A 817 -51.12 9.44 0.71
C ALA A 817 -52.62 9.50 1.06
N GLU A 818 -53.20 10.69 1.07
CA GLU A 818 -54.66 10.81 0.94
C GLU A 818 -55.03 10.65 -0.54
N ASP A 819 -55.81 9.60 -0.80
CA ASP A 819 -56.47 9.30 -2.08
C ASP A 819 -57.65 10.28 -2.28
N PRO A 820 -57.61 11.20 -3.25
CA PRO A 820 -58.68 12.16 -3.46
C PRO A 820 -59.73 11.56 -4.39
N ARG A 821 -60.41 10.47 -4.01
CA ARG A 821 -61.56 9.93 -4.76
C ARG A 821 -62.51 9.12 -3.88
N ARG A 822 -63.47 9.80 -3.25
CA ARG A 822 -64.86 9.32 -3.11
C ARG A 822 -65.81 10.46 -2.72
N PRO A 823 -66.93 10.65 -3.44
CA PRO A 823 -67.98 11.58 -3.06
C PRO A 823 -69.00 10.89 -2.14
N ASP A 824 -69.36 11.56 -1.05
CA ASP A 824 -70.71 12.03 -0.68
C ASP A 824 -70.75 12.47 0.79
#